data_AF-F0U6R7-F1
#
_entry.id   AF-F0U6R7-F1
#
_cell.length_a   1.000
_cell.length_b   1.000
_cell.length_c   1.000
_cell.angle_alpha   90.00
_cell.angle_beta   90.00
_cell.angle_gamma   90.00
#
_symmetry.space_group_name_H-M   'P 1'
#
loop_
_entity.id
_entity.type
_entity.pdbx_description
1 polymer ?
#
loop_
_entity_poly.entity_id
_entity_poly.type
_entity_poly.pdbx_seq_one_letter_code
_entity_poly.pdbx_strand_id
1 'polypeptide(L)'
;MDPEVTRIFCHFITAVAPVLSIFERHPVNPTVLLSASPVPASQQSLWTYTVPTLALRNQGLLQAILALSTHHIAKIQGLSLTASFRHYHYAIRRDSKAVKLPSRRKQTATLAATLLLGFYEVMGAEHSKWNSHVAGASHLIQECDFARMTRDIRSMRARHKEEHIRLSQSMPWLGMGTSYLSSRFENDLFADKEADTNDVLISKIMGRSVSYNDFGDVVTESESNLTAGDIDDYRIRSDLYWFYAKQDVYQSMISGNQLFLPFNRWGSCPPRSGVGKLDAVYGSNDHLLLLLARTTDFVTRDRARKMQVRKQNGGQWRPPSGFFPPGMGRSGPPSSQHGLGTGMPAPPGPPQVPPMAANGIAPPGKQRENSPPMYGMVPNTGPTCLPSGFAETPHQSPSSKSDSENDDLETRTARAEAEWKEIVAAYDAFEKALGPGYNPLSADSAPPIATPFGPALQYRTHTIACVWSLFYTGRIILERAHPSMPPEAMVAAGICAFRTGQFANSIGRIVAGIYYPQQFDENTASLIPSLSAVLTELMIPLFFAGVQYTDAAQRGWTIAKLRNIARLTGGSSATAVASGCETAWVKAFEAGGGAPYQRTMNRMAHIDRGQGEVSLMPNDQRKFVTVNRSASLTWAMGVLSLQGDYSRPDEKENAAL
;
A
#
# COMPACT_ATOMS: atom_id res chain seq x y z
N MET A 1 35.87 -0.11 7.42
CA MET A 1 34.88 -0.95 6.74
C MET A 1 35.57 -1.47 5.47
N ASP A 2 35.28 -2.70 5.04
CA ASP A 2 35.85 -3.23 3.79
C ASP A 2 35.48 -2.32 2.59
N PRO A 3 36.36 -2.09 1.59
CA PRO A 3 36.07 -1.18 0.47
C PRO A 3 34.85 -1.59 -0.36
N GLU A 4 34.62 -2.89 -0.55
CA GLU A 4 33.45 -3.39 -1.27
C GLU A 4 32.16 -3.13 -0.48
N VAL A 5 32.20 -3.41 0.83
CA VAL A 5 31.08 -3.11 1.74
C VAL A 5 30.77 -1.61 1.75
N THR A 6 31.81 -0.77 1.72
CA THR A 6 31.66 0.70 1.67
C THR A 6 30.96 1.13 0.38
N ARG A 7 31.34 0.56 -0.77
CA ARG A 7 30.69 0.84 -2.06
C ARG A 7 29.20 0.45 -2.05
N ILE A 8 28.88 -0.73 -1.51
CA ILE A 8 27.49 -1.21 -1.38
C ILE A 8 26.69 -0.31 -0.44
N PHE A 9 27.29 0.12 0.68
CA PHE A 9 26.67 1.03 1.63
C PHE A 9 26.42 2.42 1.02
N CYS A 10 27.38 2.98 0.27
CA CYS A 10 27.18 4.23 -0.46
C CYS A 10 26.09 4.12 -1.52
N HIS A 11 26.00 2.99 -2.24
CA HIS A 11 24.91 2.74 -3.20
C HIS A 11 23.53 2.71 -2.52
N PHE A 12 23.45 2.23 -1.28
CA PHE A 12 22.19 2.34 -0.52
C PHE A 12 21.78 3.81 -0.37
N ILE A 13 22.68 4.65 0.14
CA ILE A 13 22.40 6.06 0.44
C ILE A 13 22.01 6.83 -0.83
N THR A 14 22.71 6.60 -1.94
CA THR A 14 22.55 7.40 -3.15
C THR A 14 21.45 6.90 -4.08
N ALA A 15 21.18 5.59 -4.10
CA ALA A 15 20.27 5.01 -5.09
C ALA A 15 19.07 4.26 -4.50
N VAL A 16 19.19 3.63 -3.32
CA VAL A 16 18.12 2.79 -2.76
C VAL A 16 17.28 3.52 -1.72
N ALA A 17 17.91 4.21 -0.78
CA ALA A 17 17.26 4.96 0.28
C ALA A 17 16.22 5.98 -0.25
N PRO A 18 16.52 6.77 -1.30
CA PRO A 18 15.53 7.67 -1.88
C PRO A 18 14.28 6.97 -2.43
N VAL A 19 14.37 5.68 -2.78
CA VAL A 19 13.27 4.87 -3.34
C VAL A 19 12.31 4.36 -2.25
N LEU A 20 12.76 4.33 -0.99
CA LEU A 20 11.94 3.82 0.12
C LEU A 20 10.70 4.69 0.35
N SER A 21 10.85 6.01 0.31
CA SER A 21 9.73 6.93 0.56
C SER A 21 9.94 8.29 -0.08
N ILE A 22 8.89 8.80 -0.73
CA ILE A 22 8.79 10.22 -1.13
C ILE A 22 8.13 11.10 -0.05
N PHE A 23 7.57 10.48 0.99
CA PHE A 23 6.85 11.15 2.07
C PHE A 23 7.74 11.27 3.32
N GLU A 24 8.89 11.92 3.13
CA GLU A 24 9.86 12.20 4.21
C GLU A 24 9.66 13.60 4.79
N ARG A 25 9.92 13.70 6.10
CA ARG A 25 9.89 14.96 6.85
C ARG A 25 10.98 15.93 6.39
N HIS A 26 12.17 15.39 6.11
CA HIS A 26 13.32 16.15 5.64
C HIS A 26 13.50 15.94 4.12
N PRO A 27 13.94 16.96 3.37
CA PRO A 27 14.28 16.80 1.97
C PRO A 27 15.34 15.71 1.77
N VAL A 28 15.14 14.85 0.77
CA VAL A 28 16.11 13.82 0.41
C VAL A 28 17.35 14.48 -0.20
N ASN A 29 18.48 14.38 0.49
CA ASN A 29 19.77 14.82 -0.05
C ASN A 29 20.84 13.73 0.15
N PRO A 30 21.11 12.90 -0.87
CA PRO A 30 21.98 11.74 -0.74
C PRO A 30 23.47 12.08 -0.65
N THR A 31 23.90 13.27 -1.08
CA THR A 31 25.33 13.65 -1.09
C THR A 31 25.83 14.17 0.26
N VAL A 32 24.91 14.46 1.18
CA VAL A 32 25.20 15.17 2.44
C VAL A 32 26.00 14.31 3.43
N LEU A 33 25.72 13.00 3.50
CA LEU A 33 26.49 12.08 4.35
C LEU A 33 27.93 11.83 3.83
N LEU A 34 28.19 12.17 2.56
CA LEU A 34 29.51 12.08 1.93
C LEU A 34 30.31 13.39 2.08
N SER A 35 29.73 14.44 2.66
CA SER A 35 30.41 15.71 2.90
C SER A 35 31.32 15.64 4.14
N ALA A 36 32.45 16.35 4.11
CA ALA A 36 33.38 16.41 5.24
C ALA A 36 32.89 17.33 6.38
N SER A 37 31.80 18.08 6.15
CA SER A 37 31.25 19.04 7.10
C SER A 37 30.12 18.42 7.94
N PRO A 38 29.93 18.86 9.19
CA PRO A 38 28.77 18.47 9.98
C PRO A 38 27.47 18.78 9.24
N VAL A 39 26.60 17.77 9.15
CA VAL A 39 25.33 17.87 8.42
C VAL A 39 24.31 18.66 9.24
N PRO A 40 23.73 19.76 8.71
CA PRO A 40 22.68 20.50 9.40
C PRO A 40 21.48 19.61 9.71
N ALA A 41 20.87 19.77 10.89
CA ALA A 41 19.70 18.99 11.31
C ALA A 41 18.55 19.03 10.28
N SER A 42 18.35 20.17 9.61
CA SER A 42 17.35 20.36 8.55
C SER A 42 17.53 19.44 7.32
N GLN A 43 18.71 18.84 7.15
CA GLN A 43 19.07 17.99 6.01
C GLN A 43 19.24 16.51 6.38
N GLN A 44 18.93 16.14 7.63
CA GLN A 44 19.09 14.77 8.13
C GLN A 44 17.87 13.89 7.79
N SER A 45 17.75 13.51 6.52
CA SER A 45 16.72 12.56 6.06
C SER A 45 16.78 11.22 6.79
N LEU A 46 15.61 10.61 7.00
CA LEU A 46 15.49 9.34 7.71
C LEU A 46 16.31 8.27 7.00
N TRP A 47 16.10 8.09 5.70
CA TRP A 47 16.66 6.97 4.95
C TRP A 47 18.05 7.25 4.38
N THR A 48 18.39 8.52 4.07
CA THR A 48 19.72 8.85 3.52
C THR A 48 20.75 9.28 4.57
N TYR A 49 20.34 9.58 5.80
CA TYR A 49 21.26 10.02 6.86
C TYR A 49 21.07 9.25 8.18
N THR A 50 19.89 9.32 8.80
CA THR A 50 19.65 8.85 10.17
C THR A 50 19.78 7.33 10.29
N VAL A 51 19.06 6.57 9.46
CA VAL A 51 19.10 5.10 9.45
C VAL A 51 20.49 4.57 9.04
N PRO A 52 21.16 5.10 7.99
CA PRO A 52 22.54 4.75 7.69
C PRO A 52 23.49 4.99 8.88
N THR A 53 23.36 6.12 9.57
CA THR A 53 24.20 6.43 10.74
C THR A 53 23.94 5.47 11.90
N LEU A 54 22.68 5.12 12.16
CA LEU A 54 22.31 4.10 13.14
C LEU A 54 22.88 2.72 12.77
N ALA A 55 22.91 2.38 11.48
CA ALA A 55 23.41 1.10 10.98
C ALA A 55 24.91 0.89 11.29
N LEU A 56 25.72 1.95 11.31
CA LEU A 56 27.15 1.86 11.67
C LEU A 56 27.36 1.30 13.09
N ARG A 57 26.37 1.46 13.97
CA ARG A 57 26.39 0.96 15.35
C ARG A 57 25.53 -0.29 15.57
N ASN A 58 24.76 -0.71 14.57
CA ASN A 58 23.88 -1.87 14.65
C ASN A 58 24.12 -2.83 13.47
N GLN A 59 24.76 -3.97 13.77
CA GLN A 59 25.11 -4.96 12.74
C GLN A 59 23.91 -5.62 12.06
N GLY A 60 22.75 -5.74 12.72
CA GLY A 60 21.55 -6.28 12.09
C GLY A 60 21.02 -5.33 11.01
N LEU A 61 20.92 -4.05 11.36
CA LEU A 61 20.49 -2.98 10.45
C LEU A 61 21.47 -2.79 9.29
N LEU A 62 22.79 -2.83 9.56
CA LEU A 62 23.80 -2.76 8.51
C LEU A 62 23.63 -3.88 7.48
N GLN A 63 23.43 -5.13 7.93
CA GLN A 63 23.23 -6.25 7.03
C GLN A 63 21.92 -6.13 6.23
N ALA A 64 20.87 -5.55 6.80
CA ALA A 64 19.62 -5.26 6.06
C ALA A 64 19.85 -4.22 4.95
N ILE A 65 20.59 -3.15 5.24
CA ILE A 65 21.01 -2.13 4.26
C ILE A 65 21.83 -2.76 3.12
N LEU A 66 22.83 -3.57 3.47
CA LEU A 66 23.68 -4.24 2.48
C LEU A 66 22.87 -5.22 1.62
N ALA A 67 21.93 -5.96 2.21
CA ALA A 67 21.05 -6.86 1.47
C ALA A 67 20.23 -6.12 0.40
N LEU A 68 19.54 -5.04 0.78
CA LEU A 68 18.75 -4.22 -0.15
C LEU A 68 19.61 -3.62 -1.27
N SER A 69 20.77 -3.09 -0.91
CA SER A 69 21.69 -2.48 -1.88
C SER A 69 22.23 -3.50 -2.88
N THR A 70 22.70 -4.64 -2.40
CA THR A 70 23.16 -5.73 -3.27
C THR A 70 22.02 -6.30 -4.13
N HIS A 71 20.79 -6.39 -3.60
CA HIS A 71 19.61 -6.77 -4.39
C HIS A 71 19.38 -5.82 -5.56
N HIS A 72 19.39 -4.51 -5.28
CA HIS A 72 19.17 -3.47 -6.29
C HIS A 72 20.25 -3.50 -7.38
N ILE A 73 21.53 -3.57 -6.99
CA ILE A 73 22.67 -3.69 -7.92
C ILE A 73 22.51 -4.92 -8.80
N ALA A 74 22.24 -6.09 -8.20
CA ALA A 74 22.13 -7.33 -8.94
C ALA A 74 20.98 -7.31 -9.94
N LYS A 75 19.83 -6.71 -9.59
CA LYS A 75 18.69 -6.57 -10.49
C LYS A 75 18.98 -5.66 -11.68
N ILE A 76 19.59 -4.50 -11.43
CA ILE A 76 19.94 -3.55 -12.50
C ILE A 76 21.00 -4.13 -13.43
N GLN A 77 21.99 -4.83 -12.90
CA GLN A 77 23.10 -5.39 -13.67
C GLN A 77 22.83 -6.79 -14.24
N GLY A 78 21.65 -7.38 -13.96
CA GLY A 78 21.32 -8.74 -14.39
C GLY A 78 22.18 -9.83 -13.75
N LEU A 79 22.71 -9.59 -12.54
CA LEU A 79 23.57 -10.52 -11.79
C LEU A 79 22.75 -11.42 -10.85
N SER A 80 23.41 -12.45 -10.32
CA SER A 80 22.82 -13.35 -9.31
C SER A 80 22.55 -12.66 -7.97
N LEU A 81 21.47 -13.05 -7.30
CA LEU A 81 21.09 -12.56 -5.96
C LEU A 81 21.82 -13.26 -4.80
N THR A 82 22.76 -14.18 -5.06
CA THR A 82 23.45 -14.95 -4.01
C THR A 82 24.07 -14.08 -2.91
N ALA A 83 24.78 -13.00 -3.28
CA ALA A 83 25.40 -12.10 -2.31
C ALA A 83 24.35 -11.36 -1.46
N SER A 84 23.27 -10.91 -2.09
CA SER A 84 22.12 -10.29 -1.44
C SER A 84 21.49 -11.22 -0.39
N PHE A 85 21.27 -12.48 -0.74
CA PHE A 85 20.71 -13.47 0.19
C PHE A 85 21.61 -13.76 1.39
N ARG A 86 22.94 -13.73 1.23
CA ARG A 86 23.86 -13.89 2.37
C ARG A 86 23.62 -12.78 3.40
N HIS A 87 23.64 -11.52 2.96
CA HIS A 87 23.37 -10.37 3.84
C HIS A 87 21.98 -10.45 4.48
N TYR A 88 20.96 -10.79 3.70
CA TYR A 88 19.59 -10.97 4.16
C TYR A 88 19.49 -12.01 5.29
N HIS A 89 20.11 -13.18 5.14
CA HIS A 89 20.12 -14.21 6.17
C HIS A 89 20.94 -13.82 7.41
N TYR A 90 22.00 -13.02 7.26
CA TYR A 90 22.70 -12.44 8.42
C TYR A 90 21.81 -11.44 9.16
N ALA A 91 21.10 -10.58 8.44
CA ALA A 91 20.18 -9.59 9.00
C ALA A 91 19.06 -10.28 9.81
N ILE A 92 18.35 -11.26 9.23
CA ILE A 92 17.29 -12.01 9.94
C ILE A 92 17.82 -12.65 11.22
N ARG A 93 18.99 -13.32 11.16
CA ARG A 93 19.55 -13.98 12.35
C ARG A 93 19.89 -13.00 13.47
N ARG A 94 20.33 -11.79 13.13
CA ARG A 94 20.63 -10.73 14.09
C ARG A 94 19.36 -10.10 14.63
N ASP A 95 18.40 -9.81 13.76
CA ASP A 95 17.13 -9.19 14.13
C ASP A 95 16.29 -10.12 15.00
N SER A 96 16.20 -11.41 14.64
CA SER A 96 15.55 -12.46 15.44
C SER A 96 16.12 -12.56 16.87
N LYS A 97 17.43 -12.35 17.05
CA LYS A 97 18.04 -12.29 18.39
C LYS A 97 17.73 -10.98 19.11
N ALA A 98 17.63 -9.86 18.40
CA ALA A 98 17.33 -8.56 18.97
C ALA A 98 15.89 -8.49 19.50
N VAL A 99 14.92 -9.01 18.74
CA VAL A 99 13.49 -8.97 19.11
C VAL A 99 13.17 -9.84 20.33
N LYS A 100 13.97 -10.87 20.61
CA LYS A 100 13.84 -11.69 21.83
C LYS A 100 14.32 -10.99 23.10
N LEU A 101 15.12 -9.93 22.99
CA LEU A 101 15.69 -9.21 24.13
C LEU A 101 14.91 -7.92 24.39
N PRO A 102 14.27 -7.72 25.56
CA PRO A 102 13.46 -6.53 25.82
C PRO A 102 14.19 -5.19 25.60
N SER A 103 15.47 -5.12 25.96
CA SER A 103 16.30 -3.91 25.79
C SER A 103 16.66 -3.61 24.33
N ARG A 104 16.69 -4.62 23.46
CA ARG A 104 17.03 -4.44 22.03
C ARG A 104 15.81 -4.32 21.16
N ARG A 105 14.73 -5.03 21.49
CA ARG A 105 13.45 -4.97 20.77
C ARG A 105 12.89 -3.54 20.70
N LYS A 106 13.04 -2.75 21.77
CA LYS A 106 12.60 -1.35 21.84
C LYS A 106 13.51 -0.36 21.08
N GLN A 107 14.62 -0.81 20.52
CA GLN A 107 15.55 0.06 19.80
C GLN A 107 15.01 0.44 18.44
N THR A 108 15.15 1.72 18.09
CA THR A 108 14.83 2.30 16.79
C THR A 108 15.50 1.53 15.64
N ALA A 109 16.73 1.06 15.85
CA ALA A 109 17.48 0.28 14.85
C ALA A 109 16.88 -1.10 14.57
N THR A 110 16.24 -1.75 15.55
CA THR A 110 15.56 -3.05 15.36
C THR A 110 14.29 -2.85 14.53
N LEU A 111 13.46 -1.85 14.86
CA LEU A 111 12.30 -1.50 14.05
C LEU A 111 12.70 -1.15 12.60
N ALA A 112 13.72 -0.32 12.42
CA ALA A 112 14.23 0.04 11.09
C ALA A 112 14.71 -1.20 10.31
N ALA A 113 15.41 -2.13 10.96
CA ALA A 113 15.89 -3.35 10.31
C ALA A 113 14.72 -4.25 9.85
N THR A 114 13.72 -4.47 10.72
CA THR A 114 12.52 -5.23 10.36
C THR A 114 11.77 -4.59 9.19
N LEU A 115 11.64 -3.25 9.17
CA LEU A 115 10.97 -2.53 8.08
C LEU A 115 11.73 -2.58 6.74
N LEU A 116 13.07 -2.51 6.77
CA LEU A 116 13.90 -2.67 5.58
C LEU A 116 13.84 -4.11 5.04
N LEU A 117 13.80 -5.12 5.91
CA LEU A 117 13.59 -6.51 5.50
C LEU A 117 12.20 -6.71 4.87
N GLY A 118 11.17 -6.03 5.37
CA GLY A 118 9.86 -5.98 4.72
C GLY A 118 9.94 -5.40 3.31
N PHE A 119 10.62 -4.25 3.14
CA PHE A 119 10.79 -3.63 1.82
C PHE A 119 11.63 -4.47 0.86
N TYR A 120 12.60 -5.24 1.37
CA TYR A 120 13.36 -6.20 0.56
C TYR A 120 12.44 -7.20 -0.14
N GLU A 121 11.42 -7.69 0.57
CA GLU A 121 10.43 -8.61 0.00
C GLU A 121 9.48 -7.91 -0.98
N VAL A 122 9.19 -6.62 -0.78
CA VAL A 122 8.48 -5.82 -1.79
C VAL A 122 9.27 -5.78 -3.09
N MET A 123 10.58 -5.48 -3.04
CA MET A 123 11.45 -5.48 -4.23
C MET A 123 11.49 -6.86 -4.92
N GLY A 124 11.47 -7.93 -4.13
CA GLY A 124 11.40 -9.32 -4.60
C GLY A 124 10.00 -9.79 -5.02
N ALA A 125 8.96 -8.98 -4.87
CA ALA A 125 7.54 -9.33 -5.04
C ALA A 125 7.06 -10.56 -4.24
N GLU A 126 7.66 -10.81 -3.07
CA GLU A 126 7.38 -11.95 -2.19
C GLU A 126 6.36 -11.55 -1.10
N HIS A 127 5.07 -11.59 -1.46
CA HIS A 127 3.98 -11.07 -0.62
C HIS A 127 3.91 -11.72 0.78
N SER A 128 4.08 -13.05 0.88
CA SER A 128 3.97 -13.76 2.15
C SER A 128 5.05 -13.33 3.16
N LYS A 129 6.30 -13.23 2.71
CA LYS A 129 7.42 -12.80 3.56
C LYS A 129 7.33 -11.33 3.91
N TRP A 130 6.88 -10.49 2.98
CA TRP A 130 6.58 -9.09 3.24
C TRP A 130 5.60 -8.96 4.40
N ASN A 131 4.47 -9.67 4.32
CA ASN A 131 3.45 -9.69 5.38
C ASN A 131 4.01 -10.17 6.73
N SER A 132 4.87 -11.20 6.76
CA SER A 132 5.53 -11.63 8.00
C SER A 132 6.36 -10.52 8.65
N HIS A 133 7.15 -9.78 7.88
CA HIS A 133 7.96 -8.68 8.42
C HIS A 133 7.09 -7.50 8.90
N VAL A 134 6.04 -7.14 8.15
CA VAL A 134 5.10 -6.09 8.58
C VAL A 134 4.38 -6.52 9.87
N ALA A 135 3.89 -7.77 9.95
CA ALA A 135 3.30 -8.30 11.17
C ALA A 135 4.27 -8.24 12.37
N GLY A 136 5.54 -8.61 12.17
CA GLY A 136 6.58 -8.45 13.20
C GLY A 136 6.81 -6.99 13.62
N ALA A 137 6.86 -6.06 12.66
CA ALA A 137 6.99 -4.63 12.93
C ALA A 137 5.80 -4.07 13.73
N SER A 138 4.59 -4.60 13.52
CA SER A 138 3.40 -4.23 14.29
C SER A 138 3.59 -4.46 15.79
N HIS A 139 4.24 -5.56 16.19
CA HIS A 139 4.54 -5.85 17.60
C HIS A 139 5.53 -4.84 18.19
N LEU A 140 6.56 -4.44 17.41
CA LEU A 140 7.54 -3.46 17.84
C LEU A 140 6.93 -2.06 18.02
N ILE A 141 6.02 -1.68 17.12
CA ILE A 141 5.30 -0.41 17.17
C ILE A 141 4.38 -0.32 18.39
N GLN A 142 3.71 -1.42 18.73
CA GLN A 142 2.85 -1.48 19.91
C GLN A 142 3.61 -1.32 21.24
N GLU A 143 4.92 -1.54 21.25
CA GLU A 143 5.76 -1.27 22.42
C GLU A 143 6.18 0.21 22.56
N CYS A 144 5.91 1.03 21.54
CA CYS A 144 6.22 2.46 21.55
C CYS A 144 5.03 3.28 22.08
N ASP A 145 5.27 4.08 23.12
CA ASP A 145 4.24 4.93 23.72
C ASP A 145 4.13 6.28 23.00
N PHE A 146 3.62 6.25 21.76
CA PHE A 146 3.42 7.45 20.95
C PHE A 146 2.44 8.43 21.58
N ALA A 147 1.41 7.92 22.27
CA ALA A 147 0.36 8.75 22.87
C ALA A 147 0.91 9.61 24.01
N ARG A 148 1.58 8.99 25.00
CA ARG A 148 2.21 9.72 26.11
C ARG A 148 3.21 10.73 25.59
N MET A 149 4.10 10.33 24.68
CA MET A 149 5.14 11.22 24.17
C MET A 149 4.54 12.41 23.39
N THR A 150 3.49 12.19 22.59
CA THR A 150 2.77 13.27 21.90
C THR A 150 2.19 14.27 22.89
N ARG A 151 1.50 13.77 23.93
CA ARG A 151 0.87 14.60 24.95
C ARG A 151 1.91 15.42 25.71
N ASP A 152 3.00 14.78 26.15
CA ASP A 152 4.06 15.42 26.92
C ASP A 152 4.76 16.52 26.07
N ILE A 153 5.05 16.25 24.78
CA ILE A 153 5.61 17.25 23.85
C ILE A 153 4.66 18.43 23.64
N ARG A 154 3.37 18.17 23.41
CA ARG A 154 2.36 19.23 23.21
C ARG A 154 2.17 20.09 24.44
N SER A 155 2.10 19.46 25.62
CA SER A 155 1.94 20.15 26.91
C SER A 155 3.15 21.04 27.21
N MET A 156 4.36 20.53 26.97
CA MET A 156 5.60 21.29 27.10
C MET A 156 5.67 22.50 26.16
N ARG A 157 5.25 22.35 24.90
CA ARG A 157 5.16 23.47 23.93
C ARG A 157 4.12 24.50 24.34
N ALA A 158 2.96 24.08 24.82
CA ALA A 158 1.91 24.97 25.29
C ALA A 158 2.37 25.80 26.49
N ARG A 159 3.06 25.19 27.46
CA ARG A 159 3.68 25.89 28.60
C ARG A 159 4.71 26.91 28.16
N HIS A 160 5.62 26.54 27.26
CA HIS A 160 6.63 27.46 26.75
C HIS A 160 6.00 28.68 26.03
N LYS A 161 4.94 28.45 25.26
CA LYS A 161 4.20 29.54 24.59
C LYS A 161 3.53 30.47 25.61
N GLU A 162 2.89 29.92 26.63
CA GLU A 162 2.26 30.70 27.72
C GLU A 162 3.31 31.50 28.52
N GLU A 163 4.44 30.89 28.87
CA GLU A 163 5.56 31.57 29.53
C GLU A 163 6.10 32.73 28.69
N HIS A 164 6.28 32.53 27.39
CA HIS A 164 6.72 33.58 26.47
C HIS A 164 5.70 34.72 26.35
N ILE A 165 4.40 34.42 26.28
CA ILE A 165 3.33 35.43 26.29
C ILE A 165 3.34 36.21 27.60
N ARG A 166 3.48 35.55 28.76
CA ARG A 166 3.56 36.22 30.06
C ARG A 166 4.80 37.10 30.19
N LEU A 167 5.95 36.63 29.71
CA LEU A 167 7.21 37.40 29.72
C LEU A 167 7.11 38.64 28.82
N SER A 168 6.58 38.49 27.61
CA SER A 168 6.37 39.61 26.68
C SER A 168 5.34 40.63 27.21
N GLN A 169 4.29 40.19 27.91
CA GLN A 169 3.32 41.07 28.55
C GLN A 169 3.88 41.79 29.79
N SER A 170 4.68 41.10 30.61
CA SER A 170 5.22 41.65 31.86
C SER A 170 6.44 42.56 31.66
N MET A 171 7.23 42.34 30.60
CA MET A 171 8.42 43.14 30.30
C MET A 171 8.48 43.55 28.80
N PRO A 172 7.65 44.52 28.35
CA PRO A 172 7.58 44.92 26.94
C PRO A 172 8.92 45.42 26.36
N TRP A 173 9.76 46.05 27.19
CA TRP A 173 11.08 46.56 26.79
C TRP A 173 12.16 45.49 26.63
N LEU A 174 12.00 44.30 27.25
CA LEU A 174 12.89 43.16 27.01
C LEU A 174 12.52 42.39 25.73
N GLY A 175 11.29 42.56 25.22
CA GLY A 175 10.80 41.94 23.98
C GLY A 175 11.58 42.33 22.72
N MET A 176 12.39 43.39 22.75
CA MET A 176 13.23 43.82 21.62
C MET A 176 14.63 43.18 21.63
N GLY A 177 15.04 42.48 22.70
CA GLY A 177 16.44 42.07 22.90
C GLY A 177 16.70 40.72 23.59
N THR A 178 15.68 39.94 23.98
CA THR A 178 15.86 38.66 24.69
C THR A 178 15.75 37.40 23.82
N SER A 179 16.25 37.40 22.59
CA SER A 179 16.41 36.15 21.82
C SER A 179 17.34 35.13 22.51
N TYR A 180 18.09 35.51 23.54
CA TYR A 180 19.05 34.63 24.21
C TYR A 180 18.47 33.73 25.31
N LEU A 181 17.24 33.98 25.80
CA LEU A 181 16.60 33.15 26.85
C LEU A 181 15.54 32.16 26.31
N SER A 182 15.21 32.23 25.01
CA SER A 182 14.02 31.59 24.41
C SER A 182 14.35 30.31 23.58
N SER A 183 15.41 29.59 23.95
CA SER A 183 16.11 28.70 23.00
C SER A 183 15.56 27.27 22.81
N ARG A 184 14.59 26.78 23.60
CA ARG A 184 14.30 25.32 23.58
C ARG A 184 13.38 24.87 22.43
N PHE A 185 12.47 25.73 21.96
CA PHE A 185 11.54 25.44 20.84
C PHE A 185 11.62 26.43 19.69
N GLU A 186 12.22 27.62 19.88
CA GLU A 186 12.29 28.64 18.83
C GLU A 186 13.16 28.21 17.63
N ASN A 187 14.09 27.26 17.86
CA ASN A 187 14.90 26.62 16.81
C ASN A 187 14.33 25.27 16.32
N ASP A 188 13.13 24.88 16.78
CA ASP A 188 12.52 23.61 16.39
C ASP A 188 11.81 23.73 15.03
N LEU A 189 12.50 23.33 13.96
CA LEU A 189 12.06 23.41 12.55
C LEU A 189 10.69 22.76 12.24
N PHE A 190 10.22 21.85 13.10
CA PHE A 190 9.00 21.08 12.87
C PHE A 190 7.86 21.39 13.85
N ALA A 191 8.10 22.21 14.88
CA ALA A 191 7.10 22.49 15.90
C ALA A 191 5.82 23.06 15.31
N ASP A 192 5.93 24.06 14.43
CA ASP A 192 4.77 24.70 13.78
C ASP A 192 4.00 23.73 12.88
N LYS A 193 4.72 22.90 12.12
CA LYS A 193 4.10 21.91 11.23
C LYS A 193 3.31 20.86 12.03
N GLU A 194 3.87 20.39 13.13
CA GLU A 194 3.22 19.42 14.03
C GLU A 194 2.02 20.03 14.76
N ALA A 195 2.10 21.33 15.10
CA ALA A 195 1.01 22.09 15.73
C ALA A 195 -0.16 22.36 14.77
N ASP A 196 0.09 22.43 13.46
CA ASP A 196 -0.92 22.64 12.41
C ASP A 196 -1.87 21.44 12.18
N THR A 197 -1.73 20.37 12.96
CA THR A 197 -2.63 19.22 12.88
C THR A 197 -4.03 19.57 13.41
N ASN A 198 -5.07 19.12 12.70
CA ASN A 198 -6.45 19.43 13.03
C ASN A 198 -7.17 18.18 13.58
N ASP A 199 -7.28 18.11 14.90
CA ASP A 199 -7.92 17.02 15.65
C ASP A 199 -9.37 16.76 15.18
N VAL A 200 -10.13 17.78 14.75
CA VAL A 200 -11.50 17.64 14.22
C VAL A 200 -11.52 16.91 12.88
N LEU A 201 -10.62 17.30 11.97
CA LEU A 201 -10.47 16.63 10.68
C LEU A 201 -10.00 15.19 10.87
N ILE A 202 -9.02 14.97 11.76
CA ILE A 202 -8.51 13.64 12.08
C ILE A 202 -9.61 12.77 12.68
N SER A 203 -10.42 13.31 13.60
CA SER A 203 -11.56 12.59 14.18
C SER A 203 -12.57 12.15 13.12
N LYS A 204 -12.88 13.04 12.16
CA LYS A 204 -13.76 12.72 11.03
C LYS A 204 -13.16 11.65 10.12
N ILE A 205 -11.86 11.72 9.83
CA ILE A 205 -11.13 10.72 9.04
C ILE A 205 -11.16 9.36 9.76
N MET A 206 -10.85 9.34 11.05
CA MET A 206 -10.76 8.12 11.87
C MET A 206 -12.14 7.52 12.20
N GLY A 207 -13.22 8.28 12.10
CA GLY A 207 -14.58 7.84 12.46
C GLY A 207 -14.81 7.76 13.97
N ARG A 208 -13.97 8.42 14.76
CA ARG A 208 -14.06 8.46 16.22
C ARG A 208 -13.39 9.72 16.73
N SER A 209 -13.78 10.17 17.92
CA SER A 209 -13.12 11.30 18.57
C SER A 209 -11.65 10.98 18.83
N VAL A 210 -10.76 11.86 18.38
CA VAL A 210 -9.33 11.84 18.65
C VAL A 210 -8.94 13.22 19.15
N SER A 211 -8.39 13.28 20.36
CA SER A 211 -7.65 14.44 20.82
C SER A 211 -6.24 14.01 21.17
N TYR A 212 -5.27 14.73 20.64
CA TYR A 212 -3.86 14.51 20.95
C TYR A 212 -3.38 15.35 22.14
N ASN A 213 -4.26 16.23 22.65
CA ASN A 213 -4.04 16.96 23.91
C ASN A 213 -4.56 16.15 25.10
N ASP A 214 -5.61 15.36 24.90
CA ASP A 214 -6.23 14.50 25.91
C ASP A 214 -6.56 13.13 25.30
N PHE A 215 -5.75 12.13 25.60
CA PHE A 215 -5.99 10.75 25.17
C PHE A 215 -7.03 10.02 26.04
N GLY A 216 -7.69 10.71 26.98
CA GLY A 216 -8.68 10.13 27.88
C GLY A 216 -8.10 9.38 29.08
N ASP A 217 -6.80 9.55 29.36
CA ASP A 217 -6.13 8.93 30.52
C ASP A 217 -6.19 9.86 31.74
N VAL A 218 -6.81 9.40 32.83
CA VAL A 218 -6.94 10.12 34.13
C VAL A 218 -5.63 10.06 34.94
N VAL A 219 -4.49 9.86 34.28
CA VAL A 219 -3.22 9.73 34.98
C VAL A 219 -2.60 11.11 35.15
N THR A 220 -2.83 11.68 36.33
CA THR A 220 -2.04 12.77 36.93
C THR A 220 -0.64 12.27 37.28
N GLU A 221 0.16 11.89 36.29
CA GLU A 221 1.60 11.70 36.48
C GLU A 221 2.30 13.00 36.11
N SER A 222 3.18 13.45 37.01
CA SER A 222 4.08 14.60 36.83
C SER A 222 4.69 14.60 35.44
N GLU A 223 4.31 15.60 34.64
CA GLU A 223 4.79 15.81 33.27
C GLU A 223 6.32 15.72 33.22
N SER A 224 6.84 14.84 32.36
CA SER A 224 8.27 14.61 32.25
C SER A 224 8.96 15.79 31.52
N ASN A 225 10.08 16.27 32.05
CA ASN A 225 10.90 17.27 31.37
C ASN A 225 11.71 16.60 30.24
N LEU A 226 11.14 16.54 29.04
CA LEU A 226 11.79 15.95 27.86
C LEU A 226 12.99 16.78 27.40
N THR A 227 14.06 16.08 27.00
CA THR A 227 15.24 16.69 26.36
C THR A 227 15.04 16.84 24.85
N ALA A 228 15.89 17.64 24.19
CA ALA A 228 15.89 17.73 22.72
C ALA A 228 16.14 16.36 22.06
N GLY A 229 17.02 15.54 22.66
CA GLY A 229 17.29 14.18 22.18
C GLY A 229 16.10 13.24 22.28
N ASP A 230 15.25 13.39 23.31
CA ASP A 230 14.02 12.60 23.45
C ASP A 230 13.00 12.96 22.35
N ILE A 231 12.89 14.25 22.01
CA ILE A 231 12.05 14.73 20.91
C ILE A 231 12.55 14.18 19.57
N ASP A 232 13.86 14.18 19.36
CA ASP A 232 14.46 13.65 18.13
C ASP A 232 14.27 12.14 18.00
N ASP A 233 14.47 11.33 19.06
CA ASP A 233 14.18 9.88 19.02
C ASP A 233 12.69 9.62 18.76
N TYR A 234 11.80 10.41 19.37
CA TYR A 234 10.36 10.34 19.09
C TYR A 234 10.04 10.61 17.62
N ARG A 235 10.65 11.63 17.00
CA ARG A 235 10.44 11.95 15.58
C ARG A 235 10.93 10.85 14.66
N ILE A 236 12.10 10.27 14.94
CA ILE A 236 12.62 9.14 14.17
C ILE A 236 11.65 7.95 14.25
N ARG A 237 11.14 7.64 15.45
CA ARG A 237 10.11 6.59 15.62
C ARG A 237 8.81 6.92 14.91
N SER A 238 8.38 8.19 14.92
CA SER A 238 7.18 8.65 14.21
C SER A 238 7.34 8.50 12.70
N ASP A 239 8.50 8.86 12.14
CA ASP A 239 8.77 8.66 10.70
C ASP A 239 8.80 7.16 10.33
N LEU A 240 9.36 6.30 11.19
CA LEU A 240 9.29 4.84 11.01
C LEU A 240 7.86 4.29 11.15
N TYR A 241 7.04 4.85 12.05
CA TYR A 241 5.63 4.50 12.18
C TYR A 241 4.87 4.81 10.89
N TRP A 242 5.06 5.98 10.29
CA TRP A 242 4.37 6.34 9.04
C TRP A 242 4.87 5.53 7.84
N PHE A 243 6.15 5.11 7.84
CA PHE A 243 6.64 4.14 6.88
C PHE A 243 6.01 2.75 7.06
N TYR A 244 5.84 2.29 8.30
CA TYR A 244 5.10 1.06 8.61
C TYR A 244 3.64 1.15 8.18
N ALA A 245 2.94 2.24 8.55
CA ALA A 245 1.52 2.43 8.29
C ALA A 245 1.23 2.33 6.79
N LYS A 246 2.11 2.89 5.95
CA LYS A 246 2.07 2.70 4.50
C LYS A 246 2.09 1.23 4.09
N GLN A 247 3.01 0.44 4.64
CA GLN A 247 3.12 -0.98 4.30
C GLN A 247 1.92 -1.79 4.79
N ASP A 248 1.43 -1.53 6.01
CA ASP A 248 0.30 -2.26 6.59
C ASP A 248 -1.02 -1.97 5.86
N VAL A 249 -1.27 -0.72 5.46
CA VAL A 249 -2.45 -0.43 4.65
C VAL A 249 -2.32 -1.01 3.25
N TYR A 250 -1.14 -0.94 2.62
CA TYR A 250 -0.93 -1.50 1.28
C TYR A 250 -1.10 -3.03 1.25
N GLN A 251 -0.57 -3.75 2.24
CA GLN A 251 -0.78 -5.21 2.29
C GLN A 251 -2.25 -5.54 2.49
N SER A 252 -2.98 -4.78 3.32
CA SER A 252 -4.41 -4.98 3.54
C SER A 252 -5.24 -4.67 2.28
N MET A 253 -4.91 -3.60 1.55
CA MET A 253 -5.53 -3.28 0.26
C MET A 253 -5.35 -4.42 -0.75
N ILE A 254 -4.12 -4.93 -0.90
CA ILE A 254 -3.79 -5.94 -1.91
C ILE A 254 -4.34 -7.31 -1.53
N SER A 255 -4.18 -7.74 -0.29
CA SER A 255 -4.60 -9.07 0.17
C SER A 255 -6.08 -9.15 0.52
N GLY A 256 -6.70 -8.02 0.84
CA GLY A 256 -7.99 -8.01 1.52
C GLY A 256 -7.89 -8.56 2.95
N ASN A 257 -6.71 -8.77 3.53
CA ASN A 257 -6.60 -9.19 4.92
C ASN A 257 -6.75 -8.01 5.87
N GLN A 258 -6.95 -8.29 7.16
CA GLN A 258 -6.97 -7.28 8.20
C GLN A 258 -5.62 -6.55 8.27
N LEU A 259 -5.66 -5.32 8.78
CA LEU A 259 -4.47 -4.58 9.20
C LEU A 259 -3.78 -5.36 10.32
N PHE A 260 -2.46 -5.40 10.32
CA PHE A 260 -1.70 -6.05 11.38
C PHE A 260 -1.71 -5.24 12.67
N LEU A 261 -1.65 -3.90 12.58
CA LEU A 261 -1.93 -3.03 13.69
C LEU A 261 -3.46 -2.86 13.79
N PRO A 262 -4.09 -3.23 14.93
CA PRO A 262 -5.52 -3.02 15.11
C PRO A 262 -5.92 -1.56 14.86
N PHE A 263 -6.99 -1.35 14.08
CA PHE A 263 -7.39 0.01 13.63
C PHE A 263 -7.59 0.99 14.79
N ASN A 264 -8.03 0.51 15.96
CA ASN A 264 -8.17 1.33 17.16
C ASN A 264 -6.84 1.91 17.71
N ARG A 265 -5.68 1.42 17.26
CA ARG A 265 -4.35 1.96 17.62
C ARG A 265 -3.75 2.87 16.54
N TRP A 266 -4.37 3.00 15.37
CA TRP A 266 -3.83 3.83 14.28
C TRP A 266 -3.77 5.32 14.61
N GLY A 267 -4.58 5.77 15.57
CA GLY A 267 -4.60 7.16 16.05
C GLY A 267 -3.52 7.47 17.09
N SER A 268 -2.70 6.52 17.53
CA SER A 268 -1.74 6.72 18.62
C SER A 268 -0.55 7.62 18.24
N CYS A 269 -0.14 7.62 16.96
CA CYS A 269 0.85 8.56 16.43
C CYS A 269 0.14 9.63 15.60
N PRO A 270 0.28 10.92 15.91
CA PRO A 270 -0.32 11.99 15.10
C PRO A 270 0.31 12.07 13.71
N PRO A 271 -0.44 12.56 12.70
CA PRO A 271 0.14 13.00 11.44
C PRO A 271 1.27 13.99 11.67
N ARG A 272 2.32 13.92 10.84
CA ARG A 272 3.54 14.72 11.06
C ARG A 272 3.39 16.19 10.69
N SER A 273 2.33 16.54 9.96
CA SER A 273 1.96 17.91 9.60
C SER A 273 0.48 17.98 9.24
N GLY A 274 -0.10 19.19 9.23
CA GLY A 274 -1.45 19.45 8.72
C GLY A 274 -1.66 19.10 7.24
N VAL A 275 -2.93 18.90 6.85
CA VAL A 275 -3.35 18.62 5.46
C VAL A 275 -3.22 19.86 4.57
N GLY A 276 -2.91 19.68 3.29
CA GLY A 276 -2.89 20.74 2.29
C GLY A 276 -1.64 21.61 2.27
N LYS A 277 -0.63 21.29 3.08
CA LYS A 277 0.63 22.04 3.19
C LYS A 277 1.62 21.65 2.08
N LEU A 278 1.99 22.62 1.24
CA LEU A 278 2.89 22.39 0.09
C LEU A 278 4.34 22.09 0.49
N ASP A 279 4.78 22.63 1.62
CA ASP A 279 6.11 22.41 2.21
C ASP A 279 6.15 21.16 3.12
N ALA A 280 5.01 20.49 3.31
CA ALA A 280 4.87 19.32 4.15
C ALA A 280 3.84 18.32 3.57
N VAL A 281 4.02 17.96 2.30
CA VAL A 281 3.11 17.04 1.58
C VAL A 281 2.94 15.69 2.28
N TYR A 282 3.96 15.25 3.03
CA TYR A 282 3.89 14.05 3.87
C TYR A 282 2.75 14.11 4.90
N GLY A 283 2.39 15.29 5.41
CA GLY A 283 1.25 15.46 6.32
C GLY A 283 -0.09 15.08 5.66
N SER A 284 -0.31 15.53 4.42
CA SER A 284 -1.49 15.13 3.63
C SER A 284 -1.51 13.62 3.37
N ASN A 285 -0.34 13.01 3.14
CA ASN A 285 -0.25 11.56 2.98
C ASN A 285 -0.55 10.80 4.29
N ASP A 286 -0.05 11.26 5.43
CA ASP A 286 -0.32 10.64 6.73
C ASP A 286 -1.83 10.61 7.02
N HIS A 287 -2.54 11.71 6.76
CA HIS A 287 -4.00 11.77 6.87
C HIS A 287 -4.71 10.84 5.88
N LEU A 288 -4.21 10.74 4.65
CA LEU A 288 -4.74 9.81 3.66
C LEU A 288 -4.54 8.35 4.06
N LEU A 289 -3.39 8.00 4.67
CA LEU A 289 -3.12 6.66 5.17
C LEU A 289 -4.09 6.26 6.29
N LEU A 290 -4.44 7.19 7.20
CA LEU A 290 -5.48 6.95 8.20
C LEU A 290 -6.84 6.63 7.55
N LEU A 291 -7.20 7.39 6.51
CA LEU A 291 -8.46 7.19 5.78
C LEU A 291 -8.47 5.86 5.01
N LEU A 292 -7.36 5.51 4.36
CA LEU A 292 -7.20 4.22 3.67
C LEU A 292 -7.28 3.05 4.67
N ALA A 293 -6.67 3.18 5.85
CA ALA A 293 -6.74 2.17 6.91
C ALA A 293 -8.16 1.98 7.42
N ARG A 294 -8.93 3.07 7.62
CA ARG A 294 -10.36 2.98 7.95
C ARG A 294 -11.15 2.23 6.88
N THR A 295 -10.89 2.54 5.61
CA THR A 295 -11.54 1.88 4.48
C THR A 295 -11.24 0.38 4.45
N THR A 296 -9.98 -0.04 4.60
CA THR A 296 -9.63 -1.46 4.56
C THR A 296 -10.10 -2.22 5.81
N ASP A 297 -10.07 -1.59 6.98
CA ASP A 297 -10.66 -2.13 8.20
C ASP A 297 -12.16 -2.40 8.03
N PHE A 298 -12.91 -1.42 7.51
CA PHE A 298 -14.33 -1.59 7.15
C PHE A 298 -14.56 -2.75 6.18
N VAL A 299 -13.78 -2.83 5.08
CA VAL A 299 -13.87 -3.91 4.08
C VAL A 299 -13.73 -5.28 4.73
N THR A 300 -12.78 -5.43 5.65
CA THR A 300 -12.49 -6.72 6.30
C THR A 300 -13.56 -7.11 7.32
N ARG A 301 -14.06 -6.16 8.12
CA ARG A 301 -15.14 -6.39 9.09
C ARG A 301 -16.48 -6.70 8.43
N ASP A 302 -16.84 -5.98 7.36
CA ASP A 302 -18.12 -6.13 6.68
C ASP A 302 -18.25 -7.46 5.90
N ARG A 303 -17.12 -8.14 5.65
CA ARG A 303 -17.08 -9.41 4.92
C ARG A 303 -18.00 -10.47 5.52
N ALA A 304 -17.95 -10.68 6.83
CA ALA A 304 -18.73 -11.73 7.49
C ALA A 304 -20.24 -11.50 7.27
N ARG A 305 -20.69 -10.25 7.33
CA ARG A 305 -22.07 -9.86 7.04
C ARG A 305 -22.43 -10.12 5.57
N LYS A 306 -21.59 -9.70 4.62
CA LYS A 306 -21.81 -9.96 3.17
C LYS A 306 -21.94 -11.46 2.86
N MET A 307 -21.13 -12.29 3.51
CA MET A 307 -21.21 -13.74 3.38
C MET A 307 -22.53 -14.30 3.91
N GLN A 308 -23.04 -13.75 5.02
CA GLN A 308 -24.35 -14.13 5.58
C GLN A 308 -25.51 -13.69 4.67
N VAL A 309 -25.46 -12.49 4.09
CA VAL A 309 -26.44 -12.03 3.08
C VAL A 309 -26.46 -12.96 1.87
N ARG A 310 -25.28 -13.35 1.36
CA ARG A 310 -25.19 -14.30 0.25
C ARG A 310 -25.79 -15.65 0.62
N LYS A 311 -25.57 -16.13 1.84
CA LYS A 311 -26.16 -17.38 2.33
C LYS A 311 -27.69 -17.32 2.35
N GLN A 312 -28.27 -16.21 2.80
CA GLN A 312 -29.73 -15.99 2.76
C GLN A 312 -30.28 -15.94 1.33
N ASN A 313 -29.51 -15.41 0.38
CA ASN A 313 -29.89 -15.34 -1.04
C ASN A 313 -29.69 -16.66 -1.83
N GLY A 314 -29.60 -17.80 -1.13
CA GLY A 314 -29.41 -19.11 -1.76
C GLY A 314 -27.99 -19.35 -2.27
N GLY A 315 -26.98 -18.74 -1.64
CA GLY A 315 -25.56 -18.90 -2.00
C GLY A 315 -25.09 -18.03 -3.17
N GLN A 316 -25.98 -17.23 -3.77
CA GLN A 316 -25.65 -16.32 -4.87
C GLN A 316 -25.82 -14.87 -4.44
N TRP A 317 -24.94 -13.99 -4.94
CA TRP A 317 -25.13 -12.56 -4.80
C TRP A 317 -26.28 -12.10 -5.73
N ARG A 318 -27.17 -11.25 -5.22
CA ARG A 318 -28.27 -10.65 -5.97
C ARG A 318 -28.17 -9.13 -5.84
N PRO A 319 -28.29 -8.37 -6.95
CA PRO A 319 -28.32 -6.92 -6.88
C PRO A 319 -29.59 -6.45 -6.13
N PRO A 320 -29.49 -5.43 -5.26
CA PRO A 320 -30.67 -4.74 -4.74
C PRO A 320 -31.53 -4.15 -5.87
N SER A 321 -32.80 -3.89 -5.56
CA SER A 321 -33.69 -3.17 -6.48
C SER A 321 -33.08 -1.80 -6.85
N GLY A 322 -33.11 -1.45 -8.13
CA GLY A 322 -32.58 -0.17 -8.63
C GLY A 322 -31.06 -0.01 -8.59
N PHE A 323 -30.30 -1.08 -8.31
CA PHE A 323 -28.85 -1.00 -8.16
C PHE A 323 -28.09 -0.59 -9.44
N PHE A 324 -28.58 -1.03 -10.61
CA PHE A 324 -28.03 -0.68 -11.90
C PHE A 324 -28.83 0.47 -12.53
N PRO A 325 -28.17 1.41 -13.23
CA PRO A 325 -28.85 2.42 -14.02
C PRO A 325 -29.83 1.79 -15.05
N PRO A 326 -30.94 2.47 -15.39
CA PRO A 326 -31.82 2.04 -16.48
C PRO A 326 -31.03 1.75 -17.76
N GLY A 327 -31.24 0.58 -18.37
CA GLY A 327 -30.52 0.14 -19.57
C GLY A 327 -29.23 -0.65 -19.32
N MET A 328 -28.74 -0.74 -18.08
CA MET A 328 -27.54 -1.50 -17.72
C MET A 328 -27.84 -2.82 -16.98
N GLY A 329 -29.11 -3.07 -16.66
CA GLY A 329 -29.57 -4.35 -16.10
C GLY A 329 -29.45 -5.47 -17.13
N ARG A 330 -28.85 -6.61 -16.74
CA ARG A 330 -28.89 -7.85 -17.52
C ARG A 330 -30.34 -8.13 -17.94
N SER A 331 -30.53 -8.25 -19.26
CA SER A 331 -31.68 -8.89 -19.89
C SER A 331 -31.80 -10.34 -19.41
N GLY A 332 -32.39 -10.54 -18.23
CA GLY A 332 -33.06 -11.79 -17.90
C GLY A 332 -34.41 -11.79 -18.63
N PRO A 333 -34.86 -12.94 -19.18
CA PRO A 333 -36.14 -12.98 -19.85
C PRO A 333 -37.25 -12.61 -18.85
N PRO A 334 -38.19 -11.72 -19.22
CA PRO A 334 -39.39 -11.57 -18.42
C PRO A 334 -40.10 -12.92 -18.40
N SER A 335 -40.40 -13.40 -17.19
CA SER A 335 -41.29 -14.53 -17.00
C SER A 335 -42.61 -14.19 -17.70
N SER A 336 -42.90 -14.95 -18.75
CA SER A 336 -44.14 -14.85 -19.52
C SER A 336 -45.32 -15.16 -18.61
N GLN A 337 -46.01 -14.13 -18.14
CA GLN A 337 -47.38 -14.26 -17.68
C GLN A 337 -48.27 -14.37 -18.92
N HIS A 338 -48.99 -15.48 -19.01
CA HIS A 338 -50.02 -15.72 -20.01
C HIS A 338 -51.03 -14.57 -20.09
N GLY A 339 -51.28 -14.10 -21.31
CA GLY A 339 -52.40 -13.23 -21.64
C GLY A 339 -52.83 -13.47 -23.09
N LEU A 340 -54.00 -14.08 -23.26
CA LEU A 340 -54.71 -14.29 -24.52
C LEU A 340 -55.02 -12.94 -25.19
N GLY A 341 -54.81 -12.81 -26.50
CA GLY A 341 -55.17 -11.59 -27.23
C GLY A 341 -54.91 -11.65 -28.73
N THR A 342 -55.99 -11.83 -29.47
CA THR A 342 -56.22 -11.79 -30.93
C THR A 342 -55.60 -10.62 -31.73
N GLY A 343 -55.12 -10.92 -32.95
CA GLY A 343 -55.49 -10.19 -34.19
C GLY A 343 -54.52 -9.17 -34.82
N MET A 344 -54.01 -9.52 -36.02
CA MET A 344 -53.85 -8.71 -37.28
C MET A 344 -52.48 -8.88 -37.97
N PRO A 345 -52.43 -9.01 -39.33
CA PRO A 345 -51.19 -9.28 -40.08
C PRO A 345 -50.51 -8.01 -40.63
N ALA A 346 -49.18 -8.04 -40.75
CA ALA A 346 -48.35 -7.00 -41.38
C ALA A 346 -47.69 -7.52 -42.70
N PRO A 347 -47.34 -6.64 -43.66
CA PRO A 347 -47.06 -6.98 -45.06
C PRO A 347 -45.63 -7.49 -45.33
N PRO A 348 -45.35 -8.10 -46.51
CA PRO A 348 -44.12 -8.86 -46.76
C PRO A 348 -42.93 -8.00 -47.22
N GLY A 349 -41.75 -8.28 -46.66
CA GLY A 349 -40.44 -7.78 -47.10
C GLY A 349 -39.52 -8.93 -47.61
N PRO A 350 -38.42 -8.62 -48.32
CA PRO A 350 -37.75 -9.50 -49.30
C PRO A 350 -36.85 -10.61 -48.72
N PRO A 351 -36.33 -11.54 -49.56
CA PRO A 351 -36.09 -12.93 -49.20
C PRO A 351 -34.82 -13.23 -48.39
N GLN A 352 -34.98 -14.29 -47.61
CA GLN A 352 -34.05 -14.94 -46.69
C GLN A 352 -32.70 -15.34 -47.32
N VAL A 353 -31.63 -15.01 -46.61
CA VAL A 353 -30.35 -15.74 -46.63
C VAL A 353 -30.43 -16.80 -45.52
N PRO A 354 -29.97 -18.06 -45.71
CA PRO A 354 -30.21 -19.10 -44.71
C PRO A 354 -29.42 -18.82 -43.43
N PRO A 355 -30.03 -18.88 -42.23
CA PRO A 355 -29.29 -18.79 -40.99
C PRO A 355 -28.51 -20.10 -40.78
N MET A 356 -27.17 -20.00 -40.72
CA MET A 356 -26.35 -21.06 -40.14
C MET A 356 -26.85 -21.35 -38.73
N ALA A 357 -27.19 -22.61 -38.50
CA ALA A 357 -27.59 -23.14 -37.21
C ALA A 357 -26.53 -22.85 -36.15
N ALA A 358 -26.73 -21.80 -35.36
CA ALA A 358 -26.10 -21.64 -34.07
C ALA A 358 -26.78 -22.63 -33.12
N ASN A 359 -26.28 -23.88 -33.11
CA ASN A 359 -26.58 -24.84 -32.07
C ASN A 359 -26.10 -24.24 -30.73
N GLY A 360 -27.05 -23.62 -30.02
CA GLY A 360 -26.91 -23.21 -28.64
C GLY A 360 -26.71 -24.43 -27.75
N ILE A 361 -25.45 -24.79 -27.54
CA ILE A 361 -25.03 -25.53 -26.37
C ILE A 361 -24.50 -24.47 -25.41
N ALA A 362 -25.37 -23.96 -24.54
CA ALA A 362 -24.92 -23.34 -23.31
C ALA A 362 -24.17 -24.44 -22.52
N PRO A 363 -22.89 -24.26 -22.14
CA PRO A 363 -22.24 -25.22 -21.28
C PRO A 363 -22.97 -25.20 -19.93
N PRO A 364 -23.35 -26.36 -19.38
CA PRO A 364 -23.94 -26.43 -18.05
C PRO A 364 -22.93 -25.90 -17.03
N GLY A 365 -23.42 -25.07 -16.11
CA GLY A 365 -22.64 -24.55 -14.99
C GLY A 365 -22.10 -25.69 -14.12
N LYS A 366 -20.86 -26.11 -14.38
CA LYS A 366 -20.09 -27.03 -13.54
C LYS A 366 -18.60 -26.70 -13.67
N GLN A 367 -18.16 -25.56 -13.14
CA GLN A 367 -16.72 -25.30 -12.93
C GLN A 367 -16.38 -24.17 -11.94
N ARG A 368 -17.38 -23.52 -11.31
CA ARG A 368 -17.11 -22.48 -10.28
C ARG A 368 -16.86 -23.05 -8.87
N GLU A 369 -17.02 -24.34 -8.65
CA GLU A 369 -16.95 -24.92 -7.29
C GLU A 369 -15.51 -25.12 -6.76
N ASN A 370 -14.49 -25.17 -7.61
CA ASN A 370 -13.13 -25.54 -7.19
C ASN A 370 -12.19 -24.35 -6.96
N SER A 371 -12.73 -23.15 -6.74
CA SER A 371 -11.95 -21.91 -6.73
C SER A 371 -12.10 -21.20 -5.39
N PRO A 372 -11.03 -21.05 -4.57
CA PRO A 372 -11.16 -20.36 -3.30
C PRO A 372 -11.60 -18.91 -3.49
N PRO A 373 -12.49 -18.37 -2.64
CA PRO A 373 -12.98 -17.01 -2.75
C PRO A 373 -11.84 -16.00 -2.60
N MET A 374 -11.80 -15.02 -3.50
CA MET A 374 -10.78 -13.97 -3.58
C MET A 374 -11.31 -12.69 -2.93
N TYR A 375 -10.85 -12.39 -1.71
CA TYR A 375 -11.27 -11.19 -0.97
C TYR A 375 -10.36 -9.98 -1.20
N GLY A 376 -9.28 -10.16 -1.95
CA GLY A 376 -8.37 -9.11 -2.41
C GLY A 376 -7.89 -9.39 -3.83
N MET A 377 -6.76 -8.78 -4.18
CA MET A 377 -6.08 -8.86 -5.47
C MET A 377 -5.03 -9.99 -5.54
N VAL A 378 -4.74 -10.64 -4.41
CA VAL A 378 -3.89 -11.84 -4.30
C VAL A 378 -4.67 -13.00 -3.66
N PRO A 379 -4.30 -14.26 -3.96
CA PRO A 379 -4.97 -15.41 -3.33
C PRO A 379 -4.78 -15.42 -1.82
N ASN A 380 -5.78 -15.94 -1.11
CA ASN A 380 -5.72 -16.06 0.34
C ASN A 380 -4.61 -17.06 0.71
N THR A 381 -3.52 -16.57 1.30
CA THR A 381 -2.34 -17.36 1.66
C THR A 381 -2.46 -18.04 3.03
N GLY A 382 -3.63 -17.99 3.67
CA GLY A 382 -3.81 -18.43 5.04
C GLY A 382 -3.29 -17.41 6.07
N PRO A 383 -3.29 -17.77 7.37
CA PRO A 383 -2.84 -16.86 8.43
C PRO A 383 -1.38 -16.47 8.23
N THR A 384 -1.07 -15.18 8.39
CA THR A 384 0.31 -14.69 8.31
C THR A 384 1.15 -15.30 9.44
N CYS A 385 2.24 -15.96 9.07
CA CYS A 385 3.18 -16.51 10.04
C CYS A 385 4.14 -15.41 10.51
N LEU A 386 4.26 -15.22 11.81
CA LEU A 386 5.25 -14.31 12.37
C LEU A 386 6.68 -14.83 12.08
N PRO A 387 7.67 -13.95 11.87
CA PRO A 387 9.05 -14.39 11.76
C PRO A 387 9.44 -15.15 13.04
N SER A 388 10.30 -16.16 12.94
CA SER A 388 10.60 -17.08 14.05
C SER A 388 11.09 -16.40 15.34
N GLY A 389 11.64 -15.18 15.25
CA GLY A 389 12.00 -14.37 16.43
C GLY A 389 10.80 -13.85 17.24
N PHE A 390 9.64 -13.70 16.61
CA PHE A 390 8.40 -13.20 17.20
C PHE A 390 7.43 -14.32 17.61
N ALA A 391 7.70 -15.58 17.25
CA ALA A 391 6.79 -16.70 17.49
C ALA A 391 6.51 -17.00 18.99
N GLU A 392 7.36 -16.53 19.89
CA GLU A 392 7.18 -16.65 21.35
C GLU A 392 6.27 -15.55 21.93
N THR A 393 5.88 -14.54 21.13
CA THR A 393 4.90 -13.55 21.58
C THR A 393 3.49 -14.11 21.44
N PRO A 394 2.63 -14.00 22.48
CA PRO A 394 1.29 -14.56 22.44
C PRO A 394 0.51 -13.94 21.28
N HIS A 395 -0.05 -14.80 20.42
CA HIS A 395 -1.04 -14.39 19.43
C HIS A 395 -2.23 -13.79 20.15
N GLN A 396 -2.35 -12.46 20.15
CA GLN A 396 -3.64 -11.83 20.40
C GLN A 396 -4.46 -12.01 19.13
N SER A 397 -5.24 -13.08 19.08
CA SER A 397 -6.36 -13.18 18.15
C SER A 397 -7.24 -11.94 18.39
N PRO A 398 -7.48 -11.07 17.39
CA PRO A 398 -8.48 -10.03 17.54
C PRO A 398 -9.85 -10.72 17.49
N SER A 399 -10.26 -11.25 18.63
CA SER A 399 -11.65 -11.62 18.88
C SER A 399 -12.30 -10.46 19.62
N SER A 400 -12.58 -9.36 18.91
CA SER A 400 -13.74 -8.57 19.29
C SER A 400 -14.96 -9.33 18.77
N LYS A 401 -15.43 -10.31 19.55
CA LYS A 401 -16.86 -10.65 19.51
C LYS A 401 -17.57 -9.38 19.95
N SER A 402 -17.94 -8.53 19.00
CA SER A 402 -18.78 -7.37 19.27
C SER A 402 -20.12 -7.86 19.81
N ASP A 403 -20.75 -7.09 20.70
CA ASP A 403 -22.12 -7.30 21.21
C ASP A 403 -23.21 -7.34 20.10
N SER A 404 -22.83 -7.27 18.82
CA SER A 404 -23.69 -7.24 17.64
C SER A 404 -24.11 -8.61 17.07
N GLU A 405 -23.71 -9.73 17.68
CA GLU A 405 -24.22 -11.06 17.28
C GLU A 405 -25.72 -11.24 17.59
N ASN A 406 -26.28 -10.42 18.48
CA ASN A 406 -27.71 -10.42 18.81
C ASN A 406 -28.58 -9.57 17.87
N ASP A 407 -27.98 -8.74 17.00
CA ASP A 407 -28.74 -7.93 16.05
C ASP A 407 -29.10 -8.75 14.80
N ASP A 408 -30.30 -8.52 14.25
CA ASP A 408 -30.69 -9.11 12.98
C ASP A 408 -29.82 -8.61 11.80
N LEU A 409 -29.84 -9.35 10.69
CA LEU A 409 -28.98 -9.06 9.54
C LEU A 409 -29.34 -7.74 8.85
N GLU A 410 -30.61 -7.32 8.93
CA GLU A 410 -31.10 -6.08 8.35
C GLU A 410 -30.51 -4.88 9.10
N THR A 411 -30.58 -4.89 10.42
CA THR A 411 -29.96 -3.90 11.31
C THR A 411 -28.46 -3.81 11.08
N ARG A 412 -27.77 -4.96 10.98
CA ARG A 412 -26.34 -4.99 10.67
C ARG A 412 -26.03 -4.42 9.28
N THR A 413 -26.92 -4.61 8.31
CA THR A 413 -26.76 -4.06 6.95
C THR A 413 -26.98 -2.54 6.94
N ALA A 414 -28.01 -2.06 7.63
CA ALA A 414 -28.27 -0.62 7.78
C ALA A 414 -27.10 0.11 8.46
N ARG A 415 -26.50 -0.48 9.52
CA ARG A 415 -25.30 0.08 10.17
C ARG A 415 -24.09 0.09 9.24
N ALA A 416 -23.88 -0.97 8.46
CA ALA A 416 -22.79 -1.01 7.49
C ALA A 416 -22.96 0.07 6.40
N GLU A 417 -24.19 0.36 5.97
CA GLU A 417 -24.49 1.44 5.03
C GLU A 417 -24.28 2.83 5.64
N ALA A 418 -24.62 3.01 6.92
CA ALA A 418 -24.32 4.24 7.64
C ALA A 418 -22.81 4.47 7.75
N GLU A 419 -22.04 3.46 8.20
CA GLU A 419 -20.58 3.55 8.29
C GLU A 419 -19.93 3.82 6.93
N TRP A 420 -20.40 3.15 5.87
CA TRP A 420 -19.93 3.40 4.50
C TRP A 420 -20.14 4.87 4.08
N LYS A 421 -21.33 5.44 4.34
CA LYS A 421 -21.64 6.85 4.05
C LYS A 421 -20.75 7.81 4.85
N GLU A 422 -20.43 7.48 6.10
CA GLU A 422 -19.50 8.27 6.91
C GLU A 422 -18.08 8.27 6.32
N ILE A 423 -17.62 7.11 5.83
CA ILE A 423 -16.31 7.01 5.17
C ILE A 423 -16.32 7.85 3.87
N VAL A 424 -17.39 7.80 3.06
CA VAL A 424 -17.54 8.67 1.88
C VAL A 424 -17.43 10.15 2.29
N ALA A 425 -18.16 10.57 3.32
CA ALA A 425 -18.11 11.94 3.82
C ALA A 425 -16.73 12.34 4.37
N ALA A 426 -15.93 11.37 4.84
CA ALA A 426 -14.54 11.59 5.26
C ALA A 426 -13.61 11.78 4.05
N TYR A 427 -13.79 11.04 2.95
CA TYR A 427 -13.09 11.30 1.68
C TYR A 427 -13.40 12.71 1.16
N ASP A 428 -14.67 13.12 1.14
CA ASP A 428 -15.05 14.45 0.65
C ASP A 428 -14.48 15.57 1.55
N ALA A 429 -14.40 15.33 2.86
CA ALA A 429 -13.78 16.27 3.79
C ALA A 429 -12.26 16.38 3.61
N PHE A 430 -11.59 15.25 3.38
CA PHE A 430 -10.16 15.22 3.07
C PHE A 430 -9.87 15.97 1.76
N GLU A 431 -10.63 15.70 0.70
CA GLU A 431 -10.49 16.37 -0.60
C GLU A 431 -10.62 17.89 -0.45
N LYS A 432 -11.65 18.36 0.28
CA LYS A 432 -11.85 19.78 0.55
C LYS A 432 -10.69 20.41 1.35
N ALA A 433 -10.05 19.64 2.22
CA ALA A 433 -8.95 20.12 3.07
C ALA A 433 -7.61 20.27 2.33
N LEU A 434 -7.41 19.64 1.16
CA LEU A 434 -6.16 19.74 0.39
C LEU A 434 -5.90 21.17 -0.15
N GLY A 435 -6.98 21.91 -0.42
CA GLY A 435 -6.90 23.29 -0.91
C GLY A 435 -6.38 23.43 -2.35
N PRO A 436 -6.33 24.67 -2.89
CA PRO A 436 -6.05 24.92 -4.30
C PRO A 436 -4.63 24.57 -4.74
N GLY A 437 -3.67 24.53 -3.80
CA GLY A 437 -2.28 24.18 -4.09
C GLY A 437 -2.10 22.73 -4.58
N TYR A 438 -3.08 21.87 -4.31
CA TYR A 438 -3.10 20.47 -4.74
C TYR A 438 -3.83 20.25 -6.07
N ASN A 439 -4.46 21.27 -6.64
CA ASN A 439 -5.17 21.12 -7.91
C ASN A 439 -4.21 20.81 -9.07
N PRO A 440 -4.69 20.12 -10.12
CA PRO A 440 -3.94 19.98 -11.36
C PRO A 440 -3.54 21.35 -11.92
N LEU A 441 -2.38 21.40 -12.55
CA LEU A 441 -1.91 22.59 -13.27
C LEU A 441 -2.83 22.87 -14.46
N SER A 442 -3.04 24.16 -14.73
CA SER A 442 -3.80 24.63 -15.90
C SER A 442 -3.03 24.35 -17.19
N ALA A 443 -3.74 24.30 -18.33
CA ALA A 443 -3.13 24.11 -19.65
C ALA A 443 -2.11 25.21 -19.98
N ASP A 444 -2.28 26.41 -19.44
CA ASP A 444 -1.36 27.54 -19.61
C ASP A 444 -0.03 27.32 -18.86
N SER A 445 -0.09 26.64 -17.70
CA SER A 445 1.11 26.37 -16.89
C SER A 445 1.84 25.10 -17.31
N ALA A 446 1.12 24.13 -17.87
CA ALA A 446 1.68 22.86 -18.28
C ALA A 446 0.96 22.35 -19.53
N PRO A 447 1.63 22.30 -20.71
CA PRO A 447 1.01 21.88 -21.95
C PRO A 447 0.33 20.51 -21.85
N PRO A 448 -0.88 20.33 -22.41
CA PRO A 448 -1.58 19.05 -22.36
C PRO A 448 -0.81 17.92 -23.07
N ILE A 449 -0.66 16.79 -22.38
CA ILE A 449 -0.10 15.56 -22.96
C ILE A 449 -1.28 14.65 -23.34
N ALA A 450 -1.38 14.26 -24.61
CA ALA A 450 -2.40 13.34 -25.08
C ALA A 450 -2.10 11.90 -24.61
N THR A 451 -3.10 11.22 -24.09
CA THR A 451 -2.96 9.84 -23.56
C THR A 451 -4.21 9.02 -23.87
N PRO A 452 -4.15 7.69 -23.79
CA PRO A 452 -5.34 6.82 -23.89
C PRO A 452 -6.41 7.06 -22.80
N PHE A 453 -6.08 7.84 -21.77
CA PHE A 453 -6.99 8.21 -20.70
C PHE A 453 -7.58 9.63 -20.88
N GLY A 454 -7.27 10.32 -21.98
CA GLY A 454 -7.51 11.75 -22.17
C GLY A 454 -6.28 12.60 -21.82
N PRO A 455 -6.40 13.94 -21.73
CA PRO A 455 -5.28 14.81 -21.38
C PRO A 455 -4.71 14.47 -20.01
N ALA A 456 -3.39 14.29 -19.92
CA ALA A 456 -2.71 13.98 -18.67
C ALA A 456 -2.95 15.04 -17.59
N LEU A 457 -2.97 14.61 -16.32
CA LEU A 457 -3.06 15.51 -15.17
C LEU A 457 -1.66 15.72 -14.60
N GLN A 458 -1.18 16.96 -14.65
CA GLN A 458 0.12 17.38 -14.14
C GLN A 458 -0.09 18.19 -12.85
N TYR A 459 0.79 18.03 -11.87
CA TYR A 459 0.70 18.70 -10.57
C TYR A 459 2.00 19.45 -10.29
N ARG A 460 1.95 20.38 -9.32
CA ARG A 460 3.11 21.15 -8.88
C ARG A 460 4.30 20.27 -8.48
N THR A 461 4.03 19.11 -7.87
CA THR A 461 5.05 18.10 -7.57
C THR A 461 4.51 16.69 -7.86
N HIS A 462 5.42 15.77 -8.18
CA HIS A 462 5.06 14.36 -8.33
C HIS A 462 4.53 13.74 -7.02
N THR A 463 4.96 14.24 -5.85
CA THR A 463 4.45 13.79 -4.55
C THR A 463 2.96 14.11 -4.38
N ILE A 464 2.50 15.29 -4.84
CA ILE A 464 1.07 15.64 -4.87
C ILE A 464 0.31 14.72 -5.83
N ALA A 465 0.89 14.40 -6.98
CA ALA A 465 0.30 13.44 -7.91
C ALA A 465 0.10 12.05 -7.26
N CYS A 466 1.07 11.58 -6.47
CA CYS A 466 0.94 10.34 -5.70
C CYS A 466 -0.22 10.40 -4.68
N VAL A 467 -0.38 11.51 -3.95
CA VAL A 467 -1.51 11.70 -3.02
C VAL A 467 -2.85 11.54 -3.73
N TRP A 468 -3.04 12.19 -4.89
CA TRP A 468 -4.28 12.05 -5.67
C TRP A 468 -4.49 10.64 -6.20
N SER A 469 -3.44 9.98 -6.68
CA SER A 469 -3.55 8.62 -7.18
C SER A 469 -3.98 7.63 -6.08
N LEU A 470 -3.46 7.79 -4.87
CA LEU A 470 -3.83 7.00 -3.70
C LEU A 470 -5.24 7.35 -3.21
N PHE A 471 -5.64 8.62 -3.24
CA PHE A 471 -6.99 9.06 -2.94
C PHE A 471 -8.02 8.38 -3.84
N TYR A 472 -7.80 8.42 -5.16
CA TYR A 472 -8.69 7.75 -6.12
C TYR A 472 -8.67 6.24 -5.96
N THR A 473 -7.54 5.65 -5.57
CA THR A 473 -7.46 4.22 -5.22
C THR A 473 -8.35 3.89 -4.03
N GLY A 474 -8.32 4.71 -2.98
CA GLY A 474 -9.21 4.60 -1.83
C GLY A 474 -10.69 4.69 -2.21
N ARG A 475 -11.05 5.65 -3.07
CA ARG A 475 -12.42 5.77 -3.62
C ARG A 475 -12.84 4.52 -4.39
N ILE A 476 -11.97 3.95 -5.23
CA ILE A 476 -12.23 2.70 -5.95
C ILE A 476 -12.52 1.55 -4.97
N ILE A 477 -11.69 1.39 -3.94
CA ILE A 477 -11.86 0.35 -2.93
C ILE A 477 -13.17 0.53 -2.19
N LEU A 478 -13.48 1.76 -1.75
CA LEU A 478 -14.70 2.08 -1.01
C LEU A 478 -15.98 1.78 -1.81
N GLU A 479 -16.02 2.15 -3.09
CA GLU A 479 -17.16 1.85 -3.97
C GLU A 479 -17.34 0.34 -4.17
N ARG A 480 -16.24 -0.39 -4.40
CA ARG A 480 -16.26 -1.86 -4.47
C ARG A 480 -16.63 -2.51 -3.13
N ALA A 481 -16.41 -1.81 -2.02
CA ALA A 481 -16.72 -2.26 -0.67
C ALA A 481 -18.14 -1.96 -0.21
N HIS A 482 -18.97 -1.24 -1.00
CA HIS A 482 -20.35 -0.90 -0.63
C HIS A 482 -21.09 -2.12 -0.03
N PRO A 483 -21.90 -1.98 1.04
CA PRO A 483 -22.52 -3.12 1.74
C PRO A 483 -23.33 -4.06 0.84
N SER A 484 -23.92 -3.53 -0.23
CA SER A 484 -24.65 -4.32 -1.22
C SER A 484 -23.78 -5.00 -2.29
N MET A 485 -22.46 -4.76 -2.34
CA MET A 485 -21.54 -5.44 -3.27
C MET A 485 -21.23 -6.86 -2.81
N PRO A 486 -20.85 -7.77 -3.73
CA PRO A 486 -20.38 -9.10 -3.33
C PRO A 486 -19.09 -9.01 -2.49
N PRO A 487 -18.81 -10.02 -1.65
CA PRO A 487 -17.60 -10.05 -0.84
C PRO A 487 -16.33 -10.32 -1.66
N GLU A 488 -16.42 -10.96 -2.83
CA GLU A 488 -15.28 -11.19 -3.70
C GLU A 488 -14.83 -9.90 -4.41
N ALA A 489 -13.57 -9.50 -4.18
CA ALA A 489 -13.03 -8.23 -4.66
C ALA A 489 -13.05 -8.12 -6.19
N MET A 490 -12.69 -9.19 -6.91
CA MET A 490 -12.67 -9.19 -8.38
C MET A 490 -14.08 -9.18 -9.00
N VAL A 491 -15.06 -9.78 -8.32
CA VAL A 491 -16.47 -9.73 -8.76
C VAL A 491 -17.03 -8.32 -8.53
N ALA A 492 -16.76 -7.75 -7.35
CA ALA A 492 -17.12 -6.38 -7.04
C ALA A 492 -16.46 -5.38 -8.01
N ALA A 493 -15.21 -5.61 -8.41
CA ALA A 493 -14.52 -4.79 -9.39
C ALA A 493 -15.23 -4.76 -10.75
N GLY A 494 -15.67 -5.92 -11.25
CA GLY A 494 -16.42 -5.99 -12.50
C GLY A 494 -17.80 -5.33 -12.41
N ILE A 495 -18.54 -5.58 -11.33
CA ILE A 495 -19.88 -4.99 -11.11
C ILE A 495 -19.79 -3.47 -10.95
N CYS A 496 -18.79 -2.99 -10.21
CA CYS A 496 -18.66 -1.58 -9.84
C CYS A 496 -17.91 -0.74 -10.88
N ALA A 497 -17.41 -1.34 -11.97
CA ALA A 497 -16.56 -0.67 -12.97
C ALA A 497 -17.18 0.61 -13.52
N PHE A 498 -18.52 0.67 -13.65
CA PHE A 498 -19.24 1.86 -14.11
C PHE A 498 -19.20 3.02 -13.11
N ARG A 499 -19.17 2.74 -11.79
CA ARG A 499 -19.04 3.76 -10.74
C ARG A 499 -17.59 4.19 -10.53
N THR A 500 -16.65 3.26 -10.68
CA THR A 500 -15.23 3.50 -10.44
C THR A 500 -14.46 3.93 -11.69
N GLY A 501 -15.12 3.99 -12.86
CA GLY A 501 -14.49 4.29 -14.15
C GLY A 501 -13.76 5.63 -14.18
N GLN A 502 -14.38 6.68 -13.65
CA GLN A 502 -13.78 8.02 -13.61
C GLN A 502 -12.55 8.09 -12.69
N PHE A 503 -12.58 7.40 -11.55
CA PHE A 503 -11.44 7.34 -10.64
C PHE A 503 -10.26 6.59 -11.28
N ALA A 504 -10.51 5.45 -11.93
CA ALA A 504 -9.46 4.71 -12.62
C ALA A 504 -8.89 5.51 -13.81
N ASN A 505 -9.75 6.14 -14.60
CA ASN A 505 -9.30 7.02 -15.68
C ASN A 505 -8.44 8.18 -15.13
N SER A 506 -8.83 8.79 -14.01
CA SER A 506 -8.06 9.84 -13.35
C SER A 506 -6.68 9.33 -12.92
N ILE A 507 -6.58 8.12 -12.36
CA ILE A 507 -5.28 7.48 -12.06
C ILE A 507 -4.43 7.36 -13.34
N GLY A 508 -4.99 6.86 -14.44
CA GLY A 508 -4.28 6.78 -15.73
C GLY A 508 -3.76 8.14 -16.21
N ARG A 509 -4.59 9.19 -16.12
CA ARG A 509 -4.21 10.57 -16.47
C ARG A 509 -3.11 11.13 -15.57
N ILE A 510 -3.15 10.85 -14.27
CA ILE A 510 -2.11 11.27 -13.30
C ILE A 510 -0.78 10.60 -13.64
N VAL A 511 -0.77 9.27 -13.80
CA VAL A 511 0.46 8.53 -14.03
C VAL A 511 1.09 8.92 -15.37
N ALA A 512 0.27 9.20 -16.39
CA ALA A 512 0.75 9.69 -17.66
C ALA A 512 1.30 11.13 -17.62
N GLY A 513 0.92 11.92 -16.61
CA GLY A 513 1.47 13.25 -16.34
C GLY A 513 2.83 13.25 -15.64
N ILE A 514 3.31 12.08 -15.18
CA ILE A 514 4.65 11.93 -14.62
C ILE A 514 5.66 11.84 -15.77
N TYR A 515 6.21 13.00 -16.15
CA TYR A 515 7.20 13.10 -17.21
C TYR A 515 8.60 12.74 -16.72
N TYR A 516 9.31 11.95 -17.52
CA TYR A 516 10.75 11.77 -17.37
C TYR A 516 11.44 11.42 -18.69
N PRO A 517 12.58 12.05 -19.04
CA PRO A 517 13.24 11.84 -20.33
C PRO A 517 13.61 10.38 -20.63
N GLN A 518 13.96 9.59 -19.61
CA GLN A 518 14.38 8.18 -19.72
C GLN A 518 13.25 7.23 -20.15
N GLN A 519 12.03 7.73 -20.39
CA GLN A 519 10.94 6.94 -20.94
C GLN A 519 11.09 6.67 -22.46
N PHE A 520 11.90 7.46 -23.16
CA PHE A 520 12.04 7.40 -24.63
C PHE A 520 13.42 6.94 -25.12
N ASP A 521 14.36 6.71 -24.21
CA ASP A 521 15.72 6.28 -24.56
C ASP A 521 16.09 5.03 -23.75
N GLU A 522 16.34 3.92 -24.45
CA GLU A 522 16.78 2.65 -23.86
C GLU A 522 18.25 2.70 -23.41
N ASN A 523 19.05 3.60 -23.97
CA ASN A 523 20.49 3.70 -23.76
C ASN A 523 20.90 4.80 -22.75
N THR A 524 20.00 5.72 -22.39
CA THR A 524 20.31 6.80 -21.43
C THR A 524 20.13 6.39 -19.97
N ALA A 525 21.17 6.73 -19.20
CA ALA A 525 21.52 6.31 -17.86
C ALA A 525 20.52 6.70 -16.75
N SER A 526 20.52 5.87 -15.69
CA SER A 526 20.21 6.19 -14.29
C SER A 526 19.01 7.13 -14.07
N LEU A 527 17.83 6.56 -13.80
CA LEU A 527 16.69 7.35 -13.31
C LEU A 527 17.11 8.13 -12.06
N ILE A 528 16.63 9.37 -11.93
CA ILE A 528 16.80 10.12 -10.68
C ILE A 528 16.13 9.30 -9.57
N PRO A 529 16.82 8.95 -8.47
CA PRO A 529 16.27 8.08 -7.43
C PRO A 529 14.92 8.53 -6.86
N SER A 530 14.69 9.85 -6.74
CA SER A 530 13.41 10.41 -6.30
C SER A 530 12.25 10.09 -7.26
N LEU A 531 12.52 9.97 -8.56
CA LEU A 531 11.53 9.59 -9.54
C LEU A 531 11.27 8.07 -9.52
N SER A 532 12.29 7.24 -9.27
CA SER A 532 12.09 5.80 -8.99
C SER A 532 11.10 5.62 -7.86
N ALA A 533 11.25 6.41 -6.79
CA ALA A 533 10.36 6.40 -5.63
C ALA A 533 8.90 6.76 -6.00
N VAL A 534 8.70 7.81 -6.79
CA VAL A 534 7.37 8.19 -7.33
C VAL A 534 6.76 7.04 -8.12
N LEU A 535 7.52 6.40 -9.00
CA LEU A 535 7.04 5.29 -9.81
C LEU A 535 6.67 4.06 -8.96
N THR A 536 7.45 3.79 -7.91
CA THR A 536 7.16 2.74 -6.93
C THR A 536 5.83 3.00 -6.22
N GLU A 537 5.54 4.24 -5.78
CA GLU A 537 4.27 4.59 -5.14
C GLU A 537 3.06 4.43 -6.08
N LEU A 538 3.24 4.62 -7.39
CA LEU A 538 2.16 4.54 -8.38
C LEU A 538 1.78 3.10 -8.78
N MET A 539 2.54 2.09 -8.34
CA MET A 539 2.27 0.69 -8.71
C MET A 539 0.90 0.21 -8.20
N ILE A 540 0.55 0.51 -6.94
CA ILE A 540 -0.72 0.10 -6.35
C ILE A 540 -1.91 0.83 -7.03
N PRO A 541 -1.89 2.17 -7.18
CA PRO A 541 -2.91 2.86 -7.97
C PRO A 541 -3.09 2.29 -9.38
N LEU A 542 -2.00 2.05 -10.10
CA LEU A 542 -2.03 1.44 -11.42
C LEU A 542 -2.64 0.03 -11.40
N PHE A 543 -2.41 -0.75 -10.35
CA PHE A 543 -2.99 -2.07 -10.25
C PHE A 543 -4.52 -2.01 -10.12
N PHE A 544 -5.04 -1.22 -9.17
CA PHE A 544 -6.48 -1.10 -8.92
C PHE A 544 -7.24 -0.50 -10.10
N ALA A 545 -6.66 0.49 -10.78
CA ALA A 545 -7.21 1.07 -12.00
C ALA A 545 -7.07 0.12 -13.19
N GLY A 546 -5.90 -0.49 -13.34
CA GLY A 546 -5.53 -1.37 -14.45
C GLY A 546 -6.45 -2.57 -14.62
N VAL A 547 -6.80 -3.24 -13.52
CA VAL A 547 -7.65 -4.45 -13.57
C VAL A 547 -9.05 -4.21 -14.16
N GLN A 548 -9.54 -2.97 -14.21
CA GLN A 548 -10.85 -2.64 -14.78
C GLN A 548 -10.79 -1.98 -16.16
N TYR A 549 -9.60 -1.74 -16.72
CA TYR A 549 -9.48 -1.19 -18.08
C TYR A 549 -9.92 -2.20 -19.14
N THR A 550 -10.79 -1.76 -20.05
CA THR A 550 -11.31 -2.57 -21.17
C THR A 550 -10.84 -2.05 -22.53
N ASP A 551 -10.51 -0.76 -22.64
CA ASP A 551 -9.97 -0.17 -23.85
C ASP A 551 -8.57 -0.75 -24.19
N ALA A 552 -8.32 -1.02 -25.47
CA ALA A 552 -7.08 -1.67 -25.89
C ALA A 552 -5.86 -0.74 -25.73
N ALA A 553 -6.00 0.56 -26.00
CA ALA A 553 -4.92 1.52 -25.87
C ALA A 553 -4.56 1.76 -24.39
N GLN A 554 -5.56 1.86 -23.51
CA GLN A 554 -5.35 1.95 -22.06
C GLN A 554 -4.64 0.71 -21.50
N ARG A 555 -5.06 -0.50 -21.91
CA ARG A 555 -4.42 -1.76 -21.51
C ARG A 555 -2.97 -1.83 -21.99
N GLY A 556 -2.73 -1.56 -23.27
CA GLY A 556 -1.38 -1.56 -23.86
C GLY A 556 -0.44 -0.57 -23.20
N TRP A 557 -0.91 0.66 -22.98
CA TRP A 557 -0.15 1.71 -22.28
C TRP A 557 0.20 1.31 -20.85
N THR A 558 -0.76 0.75 -20.11
CA THR A 558 -0.56 0.34 -18.71
C THR A 558 0.55 -0.71 -18.59
N ILE A 559 0.55 -1.72 -19.45
CA ILE A 559 1.58 -2.76 -19.45
C ILE A 559 2.94 -2.19 -19.85
N ALA A 560 3.01 -1.32 -20.86
CA ALA A 560 4.24 -0.65 -21.25
C ALA A 560 4.81 0.20 -20.10
N LYS A 561 3.95 0.94 -19.38
CA LYS A 561 4.36 1.74 -18.23
C LYS A 561 4.91 0.87 -17.10
N LEU A 562 4.24 -0.22 -16.75
CA LEU A 562 4.70 -1.13 -15.69
C LEU A 562 6.01 -1.84 -16.05
N ARG A 563 6.24 -2.18 -17.32
CA ARG A 563 7.56 -2.67 -17.79
C ARG A 563 8.66 -1.64 -17.58
N ASN A 564 8.39 -0.39 -17.92
CA ASN A 564 9.34 0.70 -17.70
C ASN A 564 9.63 0.89 -16.21
N ILE A 565 8.61 0.83 -15.34
CA ILE A 565 8.82 0.90 -13.88
C ILE A 565 9.71 -0.27 -13.41
N ALA A 566 9.44 -1.50 -13.84
CA ALA A 566 10.26 -2.66 -13.47
C ALA A 566 11.72 -2.50 -13.91
N ARG A 567 11.95 -2.05 -15.15
CA ARG A 567 13.29 -1.78 -15.70
C ARG A 567 14.04 -0.71 -14.90
N LEU A 568 13.36 0.38 -14.54
CA LEU A 568 14.00 1.56 -13.94
C LEU A 568 14.23 1.42 -12.44
N THR A 569 13.36 0.69 -11.73
CA THR A 569 13.44 0.54 -10.26
C THR A 569 14.19 -0.73 -9.83
N GLY A 570 14.43 -1.66 -10.76
CA GLY A 570 14.94 -3.00 -10.44
C GLY A 570 13.96 -3.86 -9.61
N GLY A 571 12.76 -3.35 -9.31
CA GLY A 571 11.75 -4.01 -8.49
C GLY A 571 10.91 -4.98 -9.31
N SER A 572 10.78 -6.21 -8.82
CA SER A 572 9.96 -7.24 -9.47
C SER A 572 8.45 -7.07 -9.21
N SER A 573 8.04 -6.21 -8.27
CA SER A 573 6.63 -5.94 -7.97
C SER A 573 5.90 -5.30 -9.16
N ALA A 574 6.54 -4.44 -9.94
CA ALA A 574 5.92 -3.84 -11.13
C ALA A 574 5.58 -4.90 -12.20
N THR A 575 6.45 -5.90 -12.37
CA THR A 575 6.18 -7.05 -13.24
C THR A 575 5.02 -7.90 -12.71
N ALA A 576 4.97 -8.11 -11.39
CA ALA A 576 3.90 -8.86 -10.75
C ALA A 576 2.53 -8.15 -10.89
N VAL A 577 2.50 -6.82 -10.71
CA VAL A 577 1.31 -5.98 -10.95
C VAL A 577 0.85 -6.09 -12.41
N ALA A 578 1.77 -5.99 -13.38
CA ALA A 578 1.42 -6.13 -14.79
C ALA A 578 0.82 -7.51 -15.11
N SER A 579 1.44 -8.58 -14.59
CA SER A 579 0.92 -9.93 -14.75
C SER A 579 -0.48 -10.08 -14.13
N GLY A 580 -0.73 -9.41 -13.01
CA GLY A 580 -2.05 -9.37 -12.38
C GLY A 580 -3.11 -8.67 -13.20
N CYS A 581 -2.79 -7.54 -13.82
CA CYS A 581 -3.68 -6.86 -14.77
C CYS A 581 -4.03 -7.77 -15.95
N GLU A 582 -3.03 -8.35 -16.62
CA GLU A 582 -3.26 -9.24 -17.77
C GLU A 582 -4.10 -10.46 -17.38
N THR A 583 -3.85 -11.03 -16.20
CA THR A 583 -4.61 -12.16 -15.68
C THR A 583 -6.07 -11.78 -15.43
N ALA A 584 -6.34 -10.61 -14.85
CA ALA A 584 -7.69 -10.11 -14.65
C ALA A 584 -8.45 -9.95 -15.98
N TRP A 585 -7.80 -9.40 -17.01
CA TRP A 585 -8.44 -9.19 -18.32
C TRP A 585 -8.76 -10.52 -19.04
N VAL A 586 -7.82 -11.47 -19.04
CA VAL A 586 -8.04 -12.81 -19.62
C VAL A 586 -9.22 -13.48 -18.92
N LYS A 587 -9.30 -13.38 -17.60
CA LYS A 587 -10.33 -14.04 -16.81
C LYS A 587 -11.69 -13.35 -16.90
N ALA A 588 -11.70 -12.03 -17.06
CA ALA A 588 -12.92 -11.30 -17.41
C ALA A 588 -13.47 -11.75 -18.78
N PHE A 589 -12.60 -11.96 -19.77
CA PHE A 589 -13.00 -12.50 -21.08
C PHE A 589 -13.53 -13.94 -20.98
N GLU A 590 -12.81 -14.85 -20.31
CA GLU A 590 -13.25 -16.25 -20.07
C GLU A 590 -14.61 -16.31 -19.35
N ALA A 591 -14.89 -15.36 -18.46
CA ALA A 591 -16.17 -15.25 -17.77
C ALA A 591 -17.31 -14.62 -18.61
N GLY A 592 -17.05 -14.30 -19.88
CA GLY A 592 -18.01 -13.65 -20.79
C GLY A 592 -18.24 -12.16 -20.50
N GLY A 593 -17.33 -11.52 -19.75
CA GLY A 593 -17.50 -10.16 -19.20
C GLY A 593 -16.42 -9.15 -19.58
N GLY A 594 -15.72 -9.33 -20.70
CA GLY A 594 -14.65 -8.41 -21.14
C GLY A 594 -14.27 -8.61 -22.61
N ALA A 595 -13.38 -7.76 -23.13
CA ALA A 595 -12.81 -7.90 -24.47
C ALA A 595 -11.68 -8.95 -24.47
N PRO A 596 -11.47 -9.70 -25.58
CA PRO A 596 -10.35 -10.63 -25.68
C PRO A 596 -9.02 -9.92 -25.39
N TYR A 597 -8.09 -10.65 -24.77
CA TYR A 597 -6.77 -10.15 -24.46
C TYR A 597 -5.73 -11.23 -24.65
N GLN A 598 -4.68 -10.92 -25.39
CA GLN A 598 -3.51 -11.76 -25.53
C GLN A 598 -2.41 -11.24 -24.60
N ARG A 599 -1.90 -12.13 -23.75
CA ARG A 599 -0.82 -11.78 -22.81
C ARG A 599 0.43 -11.38 -23.57
N THR A 600 1.09 -10.37 -23.05
CA THR A 600 2.35 -9.86 -23.57
C THR A 600 3.50 -10.08 -22.58
N MET A 601 3.23 -10.36 -21.30
CA MET A 601 4.25 -10.73 -20.32
C MET A 601 4.47 -12.25 -20.28
N ASN A 602 5.74 -12.67 -20.16
CA ASN A 602 6.07 -14.08 -19.90
C ASN A 602 5.64 -14.48 -18.48
N ARG A 603 4.85 -15.57 -18.36
CA ARG A 603 4.29 -16.09 -17.09
C ARG A 603 5.37 -16.48 -16.05
N MET A 604 6.63 -16.66 -16.47
CA MET A 604 7.67 -17.33 -15.68
C MET A 604 8.96 -16.53 -15.45
N ALA A 605 9.06 -15.26 -15.85
CA ALA A 605 10.30 -14.49 -15.63
C ALA A 605 10.63 -14.27 -14.13
N HIS A 606 9.67 -14.54 -13.23
CA HIS A 606 9.81 -14.32 -11.79
C HIS A 606 10.21 -15.57 -10.98
N ILE A 607 9.96 -16.79 -11.48
CA ILE A 607 10.09 -17.99 -10.64
C ILE A 607 11.47 -18.67 -10.74
N ASP A 608 12.30 -18.38 -11.75
CA ASP A 608 13.40 -19.31 -12.10
C ASP A 608 14.82 -18.70 -12.27
N ARG A 609 15.12 -17.51 -11.74
CA ARG A 609 16.51 -16.95 -11.81
C ARG A 609 17.27 -16.86 -10.49
N GLY A 610 16.84 -17.58 -9.45
CA GLY A 610 17.53 -17.56 -8.15
C GLY A 610 17.55 -18.88 -7.37
N GLN A 611 16.83 -19.91 -7.82
CA GLN A 611 16.82 -21.22 -7.19
C GLN A 611 17.36 -22.27 -8.17
N GLY A 612 18.63 -22.14 -8.53
CA GLY A 612 19.34 -23.26 -9.17
C GLY A 612 19.59 -24.36 -8.13
N GLU A 613 19.53 -25.62 -8.56
CA GLU A 613 20.08 -26.73 -7.79
C GLU A 613 21.55 -26.43 -7.46
N VAL A 614 21.85 -26.31 -6.16
CA VAL A 614 23.22 -26.31 -5.70
C VAL A 614 23.66 -27.77 -5.69
N SER A 615 24.40 -28.18 -6.73
CA SER A 615 25.09 -29.46 -6.73
C SER A 615 26.04 -29.52 -5.54
N LEU A 616 25.86 -30.53 -4.70
CA LEU A 616 26.68 -30.82 -3.53
C LEU A 616 28.11 -31.11 -3.99
N MET A 617 29.06 -30.23 -3.66
CA MET A 617 30.45 -30.64 -3.56
C MET A 617 30.60 -31.48 -2.28
N PRO A 618 31.21 -32.67 -2.34
CA PRO A 618 31.20 -33.64 -1.26
C PRO A 618 32.24 -33.26 -0.19
N ASN A 619 32.04 -32.17 0.57
CA ASN A 619 32.68 -31.99 1.88
C ASN A 619 32.25 -30.77 2.71
N ASP A 620 30.94 -30.44 2.79
CA ASP A 620 30.50 -29.45 3.78
C ASP A 620 29.18 -29.84 4.44
N GLN A 621 29.27 -30.48 5.61
CA GLN A 621 28.13 -30.77 6.47
C GLN A 621 27.62 -29.47 7.12
N ARG A 622 26.76 -28.73 6.42
CA ARG A 622 25.85 -27.76 7.04
C ARG A 622 24.45 -27.94 6.46
N LYS A 623 23.57 -28.56 7.25
CA LYS A 623 22.16 -28.75 6.93
C LYS A 623 21.50 -27.39 6.69
N PHE A 624 21.10 -27.12 5.45
CA PHE A 624 20.17 -26.04 5.10
C PHE A 624 18.83 -26.67 4.69
N VAL A 625 17.74 -26.08 5.21
CA VAL A 625 16.37 -26.56 5.04
C VAL A 625 15.91 -26.31 3.61
N THR A 626 15.39 -27.36 2.97
CA THR A 626 14.71 -27.34 1.67
C THR A 626 13.52 -26.38 1.73
N VAL A 627 13.54 -25.29 0.95
CA VAL A 627 12.39 -24.39 0.83
C VAL A 627 11.43 -24.96 -0.21
N ASN A 628 10.20 -25.21 0.23
CA ASN A 628 9.14 -25.76 -0.60
C ASN A 628 8.80 -24.80 -1.77
N ARG A 629 8.85 -25.31 -3.00
CA ARG A 629 8.56 -24.60 -4.26
C ARG A 629 7.13 -24.07 -4.33
N SER A 630 6.23 -24.55 -3.47
CA SER A 630 4.84 -24.10 -3.35
C SER A 630 4.65 -22.76 -2.60
N ALA A 631 5.73 -22.14 -2.09
CA ALA A 631 5.64 -20.93 -1.24
C ALA A 631 5.81 -19.59 -1.98
N SER A 632 6.25 -19.58 -3.26
CA SER A 632 6.38 -18.33 -4.03
C SER A 632 5.04 -17.99 -4.71
N LEU A 633 4.15 -17.37 -3.94
CA LEU A 633 2.94 -16.75 -4.47
C LEU A 633 3.28 -15.32 -4.88
N THR A 634 3.55 -15.12 -6.16
CA THR A 634 3.69 -13.80 -6.77
C THR A 634 2.33 -13.12 -6.85
N TRP A 635 2.34 -11.79 -6.97
CA TRP A 635 1.11 -11.00 -6.97
C TRP A 635 0.17 -11.50 -8.08
N ALA A 636 -1.13 -11.61 -7.77
CA ALA A 636 -2.19 -12.06 -8.67
C ALA A 636 -2.13 -13.50 -9.21
N MET A 637 -1.42 -14.42 -8.55
CA MET A 637 -1.47 -15.87 -8.87
C MET A 637 -2.81 -16.56 -8.50
N GLY A 638 -3.81 -15.80 -8.07
CA GLY A 638 -5.07 -16.32 -7.51
C GLY A 638 -6.21 -16.47 -8.50
N VAL A 639 -6.02 -16.12 -9.78
CA VAL A 639 -7.05 -16.40 -10.77
C VAL A 639 -6.87 -17.80 -11.35
N LEU A 640 -7.23 -18.78 -10.52
CA LEU A 640 -7.44 -20.20 -10.84
C LEU A 640 -6.27 -20.95 -11.46
N SER A 641 -5.04 -20.74 -10.97
CA SER A 641 -4.04 -21.79 -11.02
C SER A 641 -3.95 -22.46 -9.66
N LEU A 642 -4.78 -23.48 -9.43
CA LEU A 642 -4.47 -24.48 -8.42
C LEU A 642 -3.48 -25.47 -9.04
N GLN A 643 -2.36 -25.67 -8.34
CA GLN A 643 -1.64 -26.92 -7.99
C GLN A 643 -1.52 -28.12 -8.96
N GLY A 644 -2.24 -28.18 -10.09
CA GLY A 644 -2.23 -29.29 -11.06
C GLY A 644 -1.41 -29.03 -12.33
N ASP A 645 -1.07 -27.78 -12.64
CA ASP A 645 -0.30 -27.44 -13.86
C ASP A 645 1.23 -27.52 -13.67
N TYR A 646 1.70 -28.00 -12.51
CA TYR A 646 3.12 -27.99 -12.16
C TYR A 646 3.85 -29.32 -12.35
N SER A 647 3.16 -30.38 -12.74
CA SER A 647 3.83 -31.63 -13.16
C SER A 647 4.15 -31.56 -14.65
N ARG A 648 5.46 -31.57 -14.99
CA ARG A 648 5.90 -31.94 -16.34
C ARG A 648 5.35 -33.34 -16.64
N PRO A 649 4.90 -33.61 -17.88
CA PRO A 649 4.52 -34.96 -18.30
C PRO A 649 5.61 -36.01 -18.04
N ASP A 650 6.87 -35.58 -17.99
CA ASP A 650 8.05 -36.44 -17.88
C ASP A 650 8.33 -37.00 -16.47
N GLU A 651 7.59 -36.58 -15.44
CA GLU A 651 7.76 -37.10 -14.07
C GLU A 651 6.81 -38.27 -13.72
N LYS A 652 5.94 -38.69 -14.65
CA LYS A 652 5.06 -39.86 -14.44
C LYS A 652 5.62 -41.19 -14.95
N GLU A 653 6.77 -41.19 -15.63
CA GLU A 653 7.31 -42.41 -16.24
C GLU A 653 8.44 -43.10 -15.45
N ASN A 654 8.92 -42.52 -14.35
CA ASN A 654 9.97 -43.14 -13.51
C ASN A 654 9.48 -43.61 -12.12
N ALA A 655 8.17 -43.82 -11.95
CA ALA A 655 7.59 -44.42 -10.74
C ALA A 655 6.93 -45.79 -11.01
N ALA A 656 7.46 -46.51 -11.99
CA ALA A 656 7.16 -47.92 -12.22
C ALA A 656 8.40 -48.62 -12.80
N LEU A 657 9.44 -48.75 -11.98
CA LEU A 657 10.43 -49.84 -11.97
C LEU A 657 11.19 -49.84 -10.64
#